data_AF-A0A6H9YRN0-F1
#
_entry.id   AF-A0A6H9YRN0-F1
#
_cell.length_a   1.000
_cell.length_b   1.000
_cell.length_c   1.000
_cell.angle_alpha   90.00
_cell.angle_beta   90.00
_cell.angle_gamma   90.00
#
_symmetry.space_group_name_H-M   'P 1'
#
loop_
_entity.id
_entity.type
_entity.pdbx_description
1 polymer ?
#
loop_
_entity_poly.entity_id
_entity_poly.type
_entity_poly.pdbx_seq_one_letter_code
_entity_poly.pdbx_strand_id
1 'polypeptide(L)'
;MIDPRFHDENALVLPETWLKRLHPRRGGAVITGITPDRRAPGVVRERVRQADEHLESTLAHPGSDATLVRKARGHLAGKADPTGAAVVTAILLAQPGRNRQREDECRQHVDAWAVEHGVAFAACAFAELSGIVTAWNGWDRQGDVRDLEVRYRQPGEHLDRWWARSSVARRMRALLAVAEEEEYGDAVRRLAGHRNTDLQRVVVSYLVPTEGDWVDECCAAPPTGVHESRIRWMLWCALGRPEQIALLGPWAWLTRDAGSLLEVLVSLAEGVGPEALTPPLVEAIDRTSATHDLKVHLEVLAAMPTDEAFTALVSRIEWKHVQPFLLEAMGRFPVRALRLLVPEASGTSKTAVAISDLLTGHLLAHPELRASLPGLSDDVRAVVERLTKESERMAEAPVTALPSLLVEPPWSREGEAKEPVVVTGLSAPSEPALAWADGEQQEWADVAVRPGLPSSAGWEADVQTFLDGKMTLWLEPQLFIHGPEELVRPLLAGWQSQQLWHADRWVKPLAARFGLAAFPHALAAAEKNPTGNGALLLPFLDVRAAEMMADWLARRKSARPIAMAWFGRHGAAAARLLIPAALGKPGRQQRAAEGALLMLAARSGSEQILQVASEYGEQAAAAIETLLDIDPLSLLPDKIPSVGGWADPALLPQIVLTNGAGALPPDATRHFLTMLAMSKPSEVYAGVAAVKEVCTPESLAAFSWGLFQRWQMAGAPSPDGWALSQLGWLGDDETVRRLTPLIRAWPGEGGHKKAVAGLDALAEIGTDVALMHLHGIAQKVKFKGLKTKAQEKIKEVAAGLGLSPEQLADRLVPDFGLDHDGAMTLDYGPRSFRVGFDEQLKPYVTDEDGKPRKALPKPGAKDDPDLAPASYKAFSTLKKDVRTVAADQISRLESAMVTRRRWSATEFHDFFATHPLLWHIARRVVWLCEDGGKSTAFRLAEDRTLADVADDVLTLPESAQIGIAHPLDLGEDVDAWSESFADYEILQPFPQLGRSVHALTDEERASGRLTRFEGLTVPFGKVLGLVKRGWERGTPLDAGIEPWISRQVSADRHVVIDLDPGLAVGMLDEFPEQKLTYVWLSSRPDDYYPREGTPHTFAELDPVTASEILTDLISLDGNP
;
A
#
# COMPACT_ATOMS: atom_id res chain seq x y z
N MET A 1 11.53 26.00 -40.46
CA MET A 1 12.53 24.94 -40.66
C MET A 1 12.91 24.44 -39.28
N ILE A 2 12.65 23.16 -38.99
CA ILE A 2 12.99 22.54 -37.70
C ILE A 2 14.50 22.27 -37.69
N ASP A 3 15.15 22.51 -36.54
CA ASP A 3 16.57 22.28 -36.32
C ASP A 3 16.93 20.81 -36.63
N PRO A 4 18.01 20.51 -37.39
CA PRO A 4 18.42 19.16 -37.77
C PRO A 4 18.76 18.22 -36.59
N ARG A 5 18.77 18.73 -35.35
CA ARG A 5 18.95 17.95 -34.12
C ARG A 5 17.67 17.25 -33.62
N PHE A 6 16.49 17.61 -34.14
CA PHE A 6 15.24 16.95 -33.76
C PHE A 6 14.84 15.89 -34.81
N HIS A 7 14.46 14.70 -34.34
CA HIS A 7 13.89 13.66 -35.20
C HIS A 7 12.58 14.14 -35.85
N ASP A 8 12.18 13.53 -36.97
CA ASP A 8 10.88 13.80 -37.58
C ASP A 8 9.74 13.44 -36.62
N GLU A 9 9.11 14.46 -36.01
CA GLU A 9 8.02 14.32 -35.05
C GLU A 9 6.71 13.79 -35.66
N ASN A 10 6.69 13.49 -36.97
CA ASN A 10 5.52 12.95 -37.68
C ASN A 10 5.67 11.47 -38.07
N ALA A 11 6.86 10.89 -37.93
CA ALA A 11 7.11 9.48 -38.25
C ALA A 11 6.97 8.59 -37.00
N LEU A 12 6.20 7.49 -37.12
CA LEU A 12 6.09 6.51 -36.04
C LEU A 12 7.37 5.67 -36.00
N VAL A 13 8.19 5.89 -34.97
CA VAL A 13 9.38 5.07 -34.70
C VAL A 13 9.06 4.05 -33.62
N LEU A 14 8.98 2.76 -33.95
CA LEU A 14 8.69 1.72 -32.96
C LEU A 14 9.92 1.48 -32.05
N PRO A 15 9.79 1.55 -30.71
CA PRO A 15 10.86 1.17 -29.79
C PRO A 15 11.34 -0.27 -30.00
N GLU A 16 12.63 -0.55 -29.79
CA GLU A 16 13.17 -1.92 -29.90
C GLU A 16 12.46 -2.93 -28.99
N THR A 17 12.00 -2.47 -27.82
CA THR A 17 11.23 -3.27 -26.86
C THR A 17 9.87 -3.67 -27.41
N TRP A 18 9.26 -2.83 -28.26
CA TRP A 18 7.99 -3.09 -28.94
C TRP A 18 8.17 -4.04 -30.12
N LEU A 19 9.27 -3.94 -30.87
CA LEU A 19 9.58 -4.85 -31.98
C LEU A 19 9.63 -6.32 -31.54
N LYS A 20 10.12 -6.60 -30.31
CA LYS A 20 10.13 -7.96 -29.72
C LYS A 20 8.74 -8.49 -29.37
N ARG A 21 7.74 -7.60 -29.27
CA ARG A 21 6.36 -7.90 -28.87
C ARG A 21 5.41 -7.98 -30.06
N LEU A 22 5.77 -7.35 -31.18
CA LEU A 22 5.00 -7.31 -32.43
C LEU A 22 4.60 -8.71 -32.92
N HIS A 23 3.38 -8.85 -33.42
CA HIS A 23 2.96 -10.00 -34.21
C HIS A 23 3.33 -9.77 -35.68
N PRO A 24 4.41 -10.37 -36.18
CA PRO A 24 4.94 -10.05 -37.51
C PRO A 24 3.92 -10.33 -38.61
N ARG A 25 3.96 -9.53 -39.67
CA ARG A 25 3.21 -9.75 -40.91
C ARG A 25 4.19 -9.76 -42.08
N ARG A 26 3.87 -10.52 -43.13
CA ARG A 26 4.64 -10.51 -44.38
C ARG A 26 4.61 -9.09 -44.95
N GLY A 27 5.77 -8.52 -45.24
CA GLY A 27 5.89 -7.14 -45.76
C GLY A 27 5.78 -6.01 -44.71
N GLY A 28 5.69 -6.33 -43.42
CA GLY A 28 5.68 -5.35 -42.33
C GLY A 28 7.06 -5.00 -41.77
N ALA A 29 7.10 -4.49 -40.54
CA ALA A 29 8.36 -4.20 -39.83
C ALA A 29 9.31 -5.43 -39.80
N VAL A 30 10.58 -5.21 -40.14
CA VAL A 30 11.57 -6.30 -40.31
C VAL A 30 11.94 -6.91 -38.97
N ILE A 31 11.65 -8.21 -38.80
CA ILE A 31 12.14 -9.01 -37.67
C ILE A 31 13.20 -9.99 -38.17
N THR A 32 14.44 -9.89 -37.68
CA THR A 32 15.57 -10.73 -38.08
C THR A 32 15.73 -11.95 -37.16
N GLY A 33 16.37 -13.02 -37.66
CA GLY A 33 16.79 -14.17 -36.83
C GLY A 33 15.71 -15.21 -36.50
N ILE A 34 14.62 -15.27 -37.26
CA ILE A 34 13.55 -16.27 -37.08
C ILE A 34 13.85 -17.52 -37.91
N THR A 35 14.26 -18.61 -37.24
CA THR A 35 14.39 -19.95 -37.86
C THR A 35 13.83 -21.03 -36.93
N PRO A 36 13.20 -22.12 -37.43
CA PRO A 36 12.77 -23.24 -36.59
C PRO A 36 13.92 -23.86 -35.78
N ASP A 37 13.69 -24.21 -34.52
CA ASP A 37 14.67 -24.96 -33.72
C ASP A 37 14.85 -26.39 -34.24
N ARG A 38 16.00 -26.66 -34.86
CA ARG A 38 16.35 -27.97 -35.43
C ARG A 38 16.42 -29.10 -34.40
N ARG A 39 16.49 -28.80 -33.09
CA ARG A 39 16.50 -29.80 -32.01
C ARG A 39 15.09 -30.21 -31.58
N ALA A 40 14.08 -29.40 -31.89
CA ALA A 40 12.72 -29.60 -31.42
C ALA A 40 12.11 -30.99 -31.77
N PRO A 41 12.32 -31.55 -32.99
CA PRO A 41 11.84 -32.90 -33.30
C PRO A 41 12.32 -33.99 -32.34
N GLY A 42 13.59 -33.94 -31.93
CA GLY A 42 14.16 -34.91 -31.00
C GLY A 42 13.53 -34.80 -29.60
N VAL A 43 13.31 -33.57 -29.14
CA VAL A 43 12.67 -33.29 -27.84
C VAL A 43 11.21 -33.75 -27.83
N VAL A 44 10.45 -33.47 -28.90
CA VAL A 44 9.04 -33.86 -29.01
C VAL A 44 8.89 -35.38 -29.05
N ARG A 45 9.73 -36.09 -29.84
CA ARG A 45 9.71 -37.57 -29.87
C ARG A 45 10.02 -38.19 -28.50
N GLU A 46 10.95 -37.61 -27.76
CA GLU A 46 11.26 -38.07 -26.41
C GLU A 46 10.08 -37.89 -25.45
N ARG A 47 9.33 -36.78 -25.54
CA ARG A 47 8.12 -36.58 -24.75
C ARG A 47 7.02 -37.56 -25.11
N VAL A 48 6.80 -37.82 -26.40
CA VAL A 48 5.85 -38.83 -26.86
C VAL A 48 6.20 -40.18 -26.24
N ARG A 49 7.49 -40.55 -26.23
CA ARG A 49 7.97 -41.80 -25.62
C ARG A 49 7.76 -41.84 -24.11
N GLN A 50 8.01 -40.73 -23.40
CA GLN A 50 7.84 -40.65 -21.95
C GLN A 50 6.38 -40.69 -21.51
N ALA A 51 5.46 -40.24 -22.37
CA ALA A 51 4.04 -40.19 -22.10
C ALA A 51 3.25 -41.33 -22.78
N ASP A 52 3.92 -42.39 -23.25
CA ASP A 52 3.32 -43.46 -24.06
C ASP A 52 2.10 -44.11 -23.38
N GLU A 53 2.23 -44.46 -22.10
CA GLU A 53 1.14 -45.06 -21.32
C GLU A 53 -0.06 -44.09 -21.15
N HIS A 54 0.23 -42.80 -20.91
CA HIS A 54 -0.81 -41.78 -20.79
C HIS A 54 -1.51 -41.53 -22.14
N LEU A 55 -0.74 -41.45 -23.22
CA LEU A 55 -1.22 -41.24 -24.58
C LEU A 55 -2.11 -42.41 -25.02
N GLU A 56 -1.67 -43.65 -24.82
CA GLU A 56 -2.48 -44.82 -25.14
C GLU A 56 -3.72 -44.93 -24.26
N SER A 57 -3.63 -44.61 -22.97
CA SER A 57 -4.80 -44.58 -22.08
C SER A 57 -5.87 -43.59 -22.57
N THR A 58 -5.48 -42.40 -23.03
CA THR A 58 -6.42 -41.40 -23.57
C THR A 58 -6.98 -41.81 -24.93
N LEU A 59 -6.14 -42.37 -25.82
CA LEU A 59 -6.58 -42.83 -27.14
C LEU A 59 -7.47 -44.08 -27.08
N ALA A 60 -7.34 -44.89 -26.03
CA ALA A 60 -8.18 -46.06 -25.78
C ALA A 60 -9.46 -45.73 -24.98
N HIS A 61 -9.59 -44.51 -24.45
CA HIS A 61 -10.74 -44.11 -23.65
C HIS A 61 -12.04 -44.17 -24.47
N PRO A 62 -13.13 -44.79 -23.98
CA PRO A 62 -14.38 -44.93 -24.72
C PRO A 62 -15.05 -43.62 -25.14
N GLY A 63 -14.80 -42.54 -24.40
CA GLY A 63 -15.30 -41.19 -24.70
C GLY A 63 -14.47 -40.42 -25.73
N SER A 64 -13.33 -40.95 -26.17
CA SER A 64 -12.50 -40.32 -27.20
C SER A 64 -13.07 -40.50 -28.61
N ASP A 65 -13.02 -39.44 -29.43
CA ASP A 65 -13.57 -39.46 -30.80
C ASP A 65 -12.78 -40.41 -31.72
N ALA A 66 -13.47 -41.38 -32.32
CA ALA A 66 -12.85 -42.42 -33.14
C ALA A 66 -12.12 -41.88 -34.40
N THR A 67 -12.56 -40.74 -34.95
CA THR A 67 -11.88 -40.12 -36.09
C THR A 67 -10.59 -39.45 -35.66
N LEU A 68 -10.59 -38.70 -34.54
CA LEU A 68 -9.40 -38.11 -33.96
C LEU A 68 -8.37 -39.17 -33.55
N VAL A 69 -8.82 -40.25 -32.92
CA VAL A 69 -7.96 -41.39 -32.53
C VAL A 69 -7.28 -42.02 -33.76
N ARG A 70 -8.04 -42.27 -34.84
CA ARG A 70 -7.48 -42.82 -36.08
C ARG A 70 -6.41 -41.91 -36.69
N LYS A 71 -6.65 -40.59 -36.72
CA LYS A 71 -5.69 -39.61 -37.24
C LYS A 71 -4.44 -39.51 -36.36
N ALA A 72 -4.60 -39.51 -35.04
CA ALA A 72 -3.49 -39.52 -34.08
C ALA A 72 -2.61 -40.77 -34.24
N ARG A 73 -3.22 -41.97 -34.26
CA ARG A 73 -2.50 -43.23 -34.50
C ARG A 73 -1.79 -43.25 -35.85
N GLY A 74 -2.43 -42.71 -36.89
CA GLY A 74 -1.81 -42.56 -38.22
C GLY A 74 -0.57 -41.67 -38.18
N HIS A 75 -0.62 -40.55 -37.45
CA HIS A 75 0.51 -39.65 -37.29
C HIS A 75 1.67 -40.29 -36.49
N LEU A 76 1.36 -40.96 -35.38
CA LEU A 76 2.34 -41.73 -34.59
C LEU A 76 3.01 -42.85 -35.43
N ALA A 77 2.30 -43.40 -36.41
CA ALA A 77 2.82 -44.37 -37.38
C ALA A 77 3.61 -43.72 -38.55
N GLY A 78 3.83 -42.41 -38.53
CA GLY A 78 4.63 -41.67 -39.51
C GLY A 78 3.86 -41.03 -40.67
N LYS A 79 2.53 -41.04 -40.66
CA LYS A 79 1.73 -40.32 -41.66
C LYS A 79 1.77 -38.82 -41.40
N ALA A 80 2.02 -38.01 -42.44
CA ALA A 80 1.89 -36.57 -42.38
C ALA A 80 0.39 -36.18 -42.33
N ASP A 81 -0.20 -36.18 -41.13
CA ASP A 81 -1.59 -35.78 -40.86
C ASP A 81 -1.61 -34.61 -39.85
N PRO A 82 -1.93 -33.37 -40.29
CA PRO A 82 -1.92 -32.20 -39.42
C PRO A 82 -2.91 -32.31 -38.24
N THR A 83 -4.08 -32.91 -38.44
CA THR A 83 -5.04 -33.15 -37.35
C THR A 83 -4.47 -34.17 -36.37
N GLY A 84 -3.84 -35.24 -36.88
CA GLY A 84 -3.20 -36.25 -36.03
C GLY A 84 -2.08 -35.67 -35.15
N ALA A 85 -1.25 -34.79 -35.72
CA ALA A 85 -0.22 -34.05 -35.00
C ALA A 85 -0.79 -33.13 -33.91
N ALA A 86 -1.91 -32.45 -34.21
CA ALA A 86 -2.63 -31.61 -33.27
C ALA A 86 -3.20 -32.43 -32.09
N VAL A 87 -3.82 -33.59 -32.34
CA VAL A 87 -4.37 -34.47 -31.28
C VAL A 87 -3.28 -34.96 -30.33
N VAL A 88 -2.15 -35.45 -30.86
CA VAL A 88 -1.02 -35.91 -30.03
C VAL A 88 -0.53 -34.78 -29.12
N THR A 89 -0.39 -33.58 -29.67
CA THR A 89 0.07 -32.40 -28.91
C THR A 89 -0.94 -31.97 -27.85
N ALA A 90 -2.24 -32.03 -28.15
CA ALA A 90 -3.30 -31.69 -27.19
C ALA A 90 -3.31 -32.63 -25.97
N ILE A 91 -3.05 -33.93 -26.18
CA ILE A 91 -2.99 -34.93 -25.10
C ILE A 91 -1.74 -34.70 -24.24
N LEU A 92 -0.57 -34.56 -24.86
CA LEU A 92 0.70 -34.38 -24.13
C LEU A 92 0.71 -33.16 -23.22
N LEU A 93 -0.05 -32.12 -23.57
CA LEU A 93 -0.07 -30.84 -22.85
C LEU A 93 -1.24 -30.72 -21.86
N ALA A 94 -2.07 -31.75 -21.69
CA ALA A 94 -3.24 -31.73 -20.81
C ALA A 94 -2.90 -31.84 -19.29
N GLN A 95 -1.69 -32.25 -18.90
CA GLN A 95 -1.35 -32.56 -17.49
C GLN A 95 -1.17 -31.34 -16.55
N PRO A 96 -1.88 -31.24 -15.42
CA PRO A 96 -1.86 -30.07 -14.53
C PRO A 96 -0.57 -29.88 -13.72
N GLY A 97 -0.40 -28.67 -13.16
CA GLY A 97 0.74 -28.31 -12.29
C GLY A 97 1.95 -27.65 -12.98
N ARG A 98 2.00 -27.58 -14.31
CA ARG A 98 3.18 -27.09 -15.07
C ARG A 98 2.97 -25.79 -15.87
N ASN A 99 2.37 -24.76 -15.26
CA ASN A 99 1.92 -23.56 -16.01
C ASN A 99 3.02 -22.73 -16.71
N ARG A 100 4.29 -22.81 -16.27
CA ARG A 100 5.45 -22.13 -16.90
C ARG A 100 6.21 -23.00 -17.90
N GLN A 101 6.30 -24.31 -17.68
CA GLN A 101 7.00 -25.25 -18.59
C GLN A 101 6.23 -25.46 -19.91
N ARG A 102 4.90 -25.36 -19.89
CA ARG A 102 4.07 -25.58 -21.09
C ARG A 102 4.38 -24.66 -22.27
N GLU A 103 4.82 -23.42 -22.05
CA GLU A 103 4.96 -22.45 -23.15
C GLU A 103 6.12 -22.75 -24.08
N ASP A 104 7.29 -23.08 -23.52
CA ASP A 104 8.46 -23.49 -24.30
C ASP A 104 8.22 -24.86 -24.97
N GLU A 105 7.52 -25.77 -24.27
CA GLU A 105 7.09 -27.06 -24.82
C GLU A 105 6.21 -26.87 -26.06
N CYS A 106 5.23 -25.97 -26.01
CA CYS A 106 4.34 -25.66 -27.14
C CYS A 106 5.09 -25.10 -28.35
N ARG A 107 6.02 -24.16 -28.14
CA ARG A 107 6.83 -23.60 -29.23
C ARG A 107 7.69 -24.67 -29.90
N GLN A 108 8.18 -25.65 -29.12
CA GLN A 108 8.92 -26.79 -29.66
C GLN A 108 8.03 -27.70 -30.50
N HIS A 109 6.75 -27.88 -30.20
CA HIS A 109 5.85 -28.62 -31.09
C HIS A 109 5.68 -27.92 -32.46
N VAL A 110 5.49 -26.59 -32.45
CA VAL A 110 5.42 -25.78 -33.69
C VAL A 110 6.71 -25.91 -34.51
N ASP A 111 7.87 -25.77 -33.86
CA ASP A 111 9.16 -25.88 -34.51
C ASP A 111 9.43 -27.31 -35.02
N ALA A 112 9.02 -28.33 -34.27
CA ALA A 112 9.15 -29.73 -34.69
C ALA A 112 8.35 -30.01 -35.97
N TRP A 113 7.10 -29.58 -36.04
CA TRP A 113 6.28 -29.70 -37.23
C TRP A 113 6.88 -28.97 -38.43
N ALA A 114 7.39 -27.75 -38.20
CA ALA A 114 8.02 -26.96 -39.26
C ALA A 114 9.29 -27.63 -39.81
N VAL A 115 10.11 -28.25 -38.93
CA VAL A 115 11.33 -28.95 -39.32
C VAL A 115 11.04 -30.28 -40.02
N GLU A 116 10.06 -31.06 -39.55
CA GLU A 116 9.80 -32.41 -40.07
C GLU A 116 8.92 -32.41 -41.33
N HIS A 117 8.02 -31.45 -41.45
CA HIS A 117 6.96 -31.46 -42.46
C HIS A 117 6.77 -30.11 -43.18
N GLY A 118 7.57 -29.09 -42.86
CA GLY A 118 7.50 -27.77 -43.46
C GLY A 118 6.52 -26.81 -42.76
N VAL A 119 6.72 -25.51 -42.96
CA VAL A 119 5.95 -24.44 -42.28
C VAL A 119 4.45 -24.50 -42.63
N ALA A 120 4.10 -24.86 -43.87
CA ALA A 120 2.71 -25.03 -44.29
C ALA A 120 2.00 -26.16 -43.52
N PHE A 121 2.69 -27.28 -43.24
CA PHE A 121 2.12 -28.35 -42.41
C PHE A 121 1.93 -27.88 -40.97
N ALA A 122 2.93 -27.20 -40.40
CA ALA A 122 2.86 -26.67 -39.05
C ALA A 122 1.68 -25.69 -38.87
N ALA A 123 1.44 -24.83 -39.87
CA ALA A 123 0.31 -23.91 -39.88
C ALA A 123 -1.05 -24.65 -39.88
N CYS A 124 -1.19 -25.70 -40.71
CA CYS A 124 -2.39 -26.54 -40.71
C CYS A 124 -2.60 -27.25 -39.36
N ALA A 125 -1.54 -27.82 -38.77
CA ALA A 125 -1.62 -28.49 -37.47
C ALA A 125 -2.00 -27.51 -36.35
N PHE A 126 -1.47 -26.28 -36.40
CA PHE A 126 -1.83 -25.21 -35.48
C PHE A 126 -3.30 -24.78 -35.63
N ALA A 127 -3.83 -24.69 -36.86
CA ALA A 127 -5.25 -24.41 -37.09
C ALA A 127 -6.16 -25.55 -36.58
N GLU A 128 -5.76 -26.81 -36.74
CA GLU A 128 -6.49 -27.99 -36.26
C GLU A 128 -6.55 -28.07 -34.73
N LEU A 129 -5.52 -27.62 -34.00
CA LEU A 129 -5.52 -27.56 -32.53
C LEU A 129 -6.71 -26.80 -31.97
N SER A 130 -7.17 -25.76 -32.66
CA SER A 130 -8.29 -24.93 -32.22
C SER A 130 -9.63 -25.68 -32.16
N GLY A 131 -9.75 -26.80 -32.86
CA GLY A 131 -10.95 -27.64 -32.90
C GLY A 131 -10.95 -28.83 -31.93
N ILE A 132 -9.93 -29.00 -31.10
CA ILE A 132 -9.71 -30.19 -30.25
C ILE A 132 -9.76 -29.81 -28.77
N VAL A 133 -10.45 -30.61 -27.95
CA VAL A 133 -10.54 -30.47 -26.48
C VAL A 133 -10.15 -31.77 -25.80
N THR A 134 -9.52 -31.66 -24.63
CA THR A 134 -9.26 -32.75 -23.69
C THR A 134 -10.06 -32.53 -22.38
N ALA A 135 -10.73 -33.56 -21.86
CA ALA A 135 -11.59 -33.47 -20.67
C ALA A 135 -11.20 -34.51 -19.59
N TRP A 136 -11.33 -34.18 -18.30
CA TRP A 136 -10.87 -35.01 -17.15
C TRP A 136 -11.89 -35.16 -16.01
N ASN A 137 -11.77 -36.25 -15.21
CA ASN A 137 -12.71 -36.63 -14.14
C ASN A 137 -12.08 -36.92 -12.74
N GLY A 138 -10.93 -36.33 -12.36
CA GLY A 138 -10.43 -36.39 -10.96
C GLY A 138 -8.91 -36.24 -10.79
N TRP A 139 -8.44 -36.26 -9.52
CA TRP A 139 -7.03 -36.10 -9.10
C TRP A 139 -6.58 -37.21 -8.14
N ASP A 140 -5.28 -37.55 -8.12
CA ASP A 140 -4.67 -38.44 -7.12
C ASP A 140 -3.77 -37.73 -6.08
N ARG A 141 -3.11 -38.50 -5.18
CA ARG A 141 -2.25 -38.00 -4.08
C ARG A 141 -0.96 -37.31 -4.55
N GLN A 142 -0.55 -37.54 -5.80
CA GLN A 142 0.59 -36.88 -6.43
C GLN A 142 0.18 -35.59 -7.16
N GLY A 143 -1.13 -35.39 -7.39
CA GLY A 143 -1.68 -34.26 -8.14
C GLY A 143 -1.88 -34.56 -9.64
N ASP A 144 -1.87 -35.84 -10.04
CA ASP A 144 -2.02 -36.25 -11.44
C ASP A 144 -3.49 -36.46 -11.81
N VAL A 145 -3.82 -36.24 -13.10
CA VAL A 145 -5.18 -36.37 -13.66
C VAL A 145 -5.54 -37.82 -13.93
N ARG A 146 -6.74 -38.22 -13.48
CA ARG A 146 -7.38 -39.48 -13.88
C ARG A 146 -8.42 -39.29 -15.00
N ASP A 147 -8.49 -40.28 -15.89
CA ASP A 147 -9.50 -40.43 -16.95
C ASP A 147 -9.61 -39.24 -17.92
N LEU A 148 -8.61 -39.10 -18.80
CA LEU A 148 -8.56 -38.07 -19.84
C LEU A 148 -9.11 -38.59 -21.17
N GLU A 149 -10.04 -37.87 -21.81
CA GLU A 149 -10.58 -38.14 -23.15
C GLU A 149 -10.28 -37.03 -24.16
N VAL A 150 -10.31 -37.33 -25.47
CA VAL A 150 -10.10 -36.34 -26.55
C VAL A 150 -11.24 -36.32 -27.57
N ARG A 151 -11.75 -35.13 -27.88
CA ARG A 151 -12.89 -34.97 -28.80
C ARG A 151 -12.89 -33.63 -29.52
N TYR A 152 -13.76 -33.50 -30.52
CA TYR A 152 -14.02 -32.21 -31.17
C TYR A 152 -14.66 -31.22 -30.19
N ARG A 153 -14.24 -29.96 -30.29
CA ARG A 153 -14.78 -28.85 -29.52
C ARG A 153 -16.23 -28.58 -29.92
N GLN A 154 -17.09 -28.37 -28.93
CA GLN A 154 -18.46 -27.89 -29.12
C GLN A 154 -18.56 -26.37 -28.90
N PRO A 155 -19.53 -25.69 -29.53
CA PRO A 155 -19.77 -24.25 -29.30
C PRO A 155 -20.01 -23.94 -27.81
N GLY A 156 -19.38 -22.89 -27.29
CA GLY A 156 -19.54 -22.48 -25.90
C GLY A 156 -18.70 -23.27 -24.88
N GLU A 157 -17.89 -24.25 -25.30
CA GLU A 157 -16.96 -24.92 -24.40
C GLU A 157 -15.75 -24.03 -24.05
N HIS A 158 -15.25 -24.20 -22.81
CA HIS A 158 -14.11 -23.46 -22.31
C HIS A 158 -12.86 -23.73 -23.17
N LEU A 159 -12.24 -22.66 -23.67
CA LEU A 159 -10.98 -22.74 -24.40
C LEU A 159 -9.82 -22.96 -23.41
N ASP A 160 -9.20 -24.14 -23.44
CA ASP A 160 -7.90 -24.31 -22.80
C ASP A 160 -6.86 -23.44 -23.51
N ARG A 161 -6.28 -22.48 -22.77
CA ARG A 161 -5.68 -21.28 -23.34
C ARG A 161 -4.27 -21.49 -23.90
N TRP A 162 -3.60 -22.63 -23.67
CA TRP A 162 -2.15 -22.76 -23.93
C TRP A 162 -1.75 -22.55 -25.40
N TRP A 163 -2.45 -23.14 -26.37
CA TRP A 163 -2.13 -22.96 -27.80
C TRP A 163 -2.54 -21.58 -28.31
N ALA A 164 -3.59 -21.00 -27.71
CA ALA A 164 -4.07 -19.65 -27.96
C ALA A 164 -3.30 -18.58 -27.18
N ARG A 165 -2.23 -18.93 -26.45
CA ARG A 165 -1.32 -17.95 -25.84
C ARG A 165 -0.58 -17.20 -26.95
N SER A 166 -0.40 -15.90 -26.74
CA SER A 166 0.15 -15.01 -27.76
C SER A 166 1.53 -15.43 -28.25
N SER A 167 2.38 -15.97 -27.39
CA SER A 167 3.74 -16.39 -27.75
C SER A 167 3.82 -17.58 -28.72
N VAL A 168 2.93 -18.57 -28.59
CA VAL A 168 2.90 -19.76 -29.46
C VAL A 168 2.31 -19.38 -30.81
N ALA A 169 1.16 -18.69 -30.81
CA ALA A 169 0.54 -18.15 -32.01
C ALA A 169 1.46 -17.15 -32.73
N ARG A 170 2.23 -16.33 -32.01
CA ARG A 170 3.24 -15.42 -32.57
C ARG A 170 4.38 -16.21 -33.19
N ARG A 171 4.83 -17.31 -32.59
CA ARG A 171 5.88 -18.16 -33.16
C ARG A 171 5.46 -18.73 -34.52
N MET A 172 4.27 -19.31 -34.63
CA MET A 172 3.76 -19.82 -35.91
C MET A 172 3.65 -18.70 -36.96
N ARG A 173 3.08 -17.55 -36.56
CA ARG A 173 2.96 -16.37 -37.44
C ARG A 173 4.32 -15.81 -37.87
N ALA A 174 5.32 -15.82 -36.98
CA ALA A 174 6.68 -15.40 -37.28
C ALA A 174 7.36 -16.29 -38.32
N LEU A 175 7.18 -17.62 -38.23
CA LEU A 175 7.70 -18.55 -39.25
C LEU A 175 7.05 -18.30 -40.62
N LEU A 176 5.74 -18.03 -40.68
CA LEU A 176 5.05 -17.70 -41.93
C LEU A 176 5.49 -16.35 -42.51
N ALA A 177 5.69 -15.33 -41.66
CA ALA A 177 6.07 -13.99 -42.11
C ALA A 177 7.43 -13.94 -42.81
N VAL A 178 8.36 -14.83 -42.43
CA VAL A 178 9.70 -14.95 -43.03
C VAL A 178 9.85 -16.11 -44.01
N ALA A 179 8.79 -16.90 -44.24
CA ALA A 179 8.82 -18.02 -45.16
C ALA A 179 9.06 -17.56 -46.60
N GLU A 180 9.71 -18.38 -47.40
CA GLU A 180 9.88 -18.14 -48.84
C GLU A 180 8.51 -18.03 -49.53
N GLU A 181 8.43 -17.29 -50.64
CA GLU A 181 7.16 -17.00 -51.35
C GLU A 181 6.39 -18.28 -51.71
N GLU A 182 7.09 -19.32 -52.18
CA GLU A 182 6.48 -20.61 -52.54
C GLU A 182 5.91 -21.34 -51.32
N GLU A 183 6.63 -21.36 -50.19
CA GLU A 183 6.19 -22.00 -48.95
C GLU A 183 5.01 -21.25 -48.30
N TYR A 184 5.02 -19.92 -48.35
CA TYR A 184 3.91 -19.09 -47.88
C TYR A 184 2.66 -19.31 -48.74
N GLY A 185 2.80 -19.32 -50.07
CA GLY A 185 1.72 -19.64 -50.99
C GLY A 185 1.14 -21.04 -50.78
N ASP A 186 1.98 -22.04 -50.46
CA ASP A 186 1.52 -23.39 -50.06
C ASP A 186 0.71 -23.35 -48.75
N ALA A 187 1.20 -22.63 -47.75
CA ALA A 187 0.51 -22.48 -46.47
C ALA A 187 -0.88 -21.85 -46.64
N VAL A 188 -0.99 -20.74 -47.38
CA VAL A 188 -2.27 -20.07 -47.67
C VAL A 188 -3.25 -21.05 -48.34
N ARG A 189 -2.81 -21.74 -49.40
CA ARG A 189 -3.64 -22.69 -50.15
C ARG A 189 -4.16 -23.82 -49.28
N ARG A 190 -3.32 -24.38 -48.41
CA ARG A 190 -3.70 -25.49 -47.53
C ARG A 190 -4.60 -25.03 -46.39
N LEU A 191 -4.30 -23.87 -45.78
CA LEU A 191 -5.09 -23.28 -44.69
C LEU A 191 -6.53 -22.96 -45.11
N ALA A 192 -6.81 -22.71 -46.39
CA ALA A 192 -8.17 -22.55 -46.89
C ALA A 192 -9.08 -23.76 -46.56
N GLY A 193 -8.53 -24.98 -46.50
CA GLY A 193 -9.26 -26.20 -46.10
C GLY A 193 -9.48 -26.37 -44.58
N HIS A 194 -8.89 -25.47 -43.77
CA HIS A 194 -8.91 -25.52 -42.31
C HIS A 194 -9.68 -24.33 -41.70
N ARG A 195 -10.67 -23.79 -42.42
CA ARG A 195 -11.55 -22.68 -42.01
C ARG A 195 -13.00 -23.14 -41.74
N ASN A 196 -13.16 -24.32 -41.13
CA ASN A 196 -14.47 -25.00 -41.04
C ASN A 196 -15.35 -24.53 -39.88
N THR A 197 -14.78 -23.82 -38.92
CA THR A 197 -15.48 -23.23 -37.77
C THR A 197 -15.17 -21.75 -37.64
N ASP A 198 -16.00 -20.98 -36.93
CA ASP A 198 -15.75 -19.54 -36.71
C ASP A 198 -14.40 -19.29 -36.02
N LEU A 199 -14.05 -20.14 -35.06
CA LEU A 199 -12.76 -20.10 -34.37
C LEU A 199 -11.59 -20.35 -35.34
N GLN A 200 -11.71 -21.35 -36.21
CA GLN A 200 -10.71 -21.65 -37.23
C GLN A 200 -10.55 -20.52 -38.25
N ARG A 201 -11.65 -19.87 -38.67
CA ARG A 201 -11.58 -18.68 -39.55
C ARG A 201 -10.72 -17.59 -38.94
N VAL A 202 -10.91 -17.28 -37.66
CA VAL A 202 -10.08 -16.29 -36.95
C VAL A 202 -8.61 -16.71 -36.88
N VAL A 203 -8.33 -17.96 -36.47
CA VAL A 203 -6.95 -18.45 -36.36
C VAL A 203 -6.23 -18.37 -37.71
N VAL A 204 -6.88 -18.82 -38.78
CA VAL A 204 -6.32 -18.78 -40.13
C VAL A 204 -6.11 -17.35 -40.61
N SER A 205 -7.09 -16.45 -40.47
CA SER A 205 -6.95 -15.03 -40.85
C SER A 205 -5.85 -14.32 -40.07
N TYR A 206 -5.60 -14.73 -38.82
CA TYR A 206 -4.48 -14.22 -38.03
C TYR A 206 -3.11 -14.73 -38.50
N LEU A 207 -3.01 -15.98 -38.95
CA LEU A 207 -1.76 -16.57 -39.43
C LEU A 207 -1.32 -15.98 -40.78
N VAL A 208 -2.29 -15.69 -41.66
CA VAL A 208 -2.05 -15.15 -43.01
C VAL A 208 -2.84 -13.86 -43.25
N PRO A 209 -2.50 -12.76 -42.56
CA PRO A 209 -3.25 -11.50 -42.63
C PRO A 209 -3.16 -10.80 -44.01
N THR A 210 -2.34 -11.32 -44.94
CA THR A 210 -2.29 -10.84 -46.33
C THR A 210 -3.56 -11.14 -47.11
N GLU A 211 -4.32 -12.17 -46.71
CA GLU A 211 -5.60 -12.51 -47.31
C GLU A 211 -6.70 -11.58 -46.77
N GLY A 212 -6.71 -10.34 -47.26
CA GLY A 212 -7.57 -9.26 -46.75
C GLY A 212 -9.06 -9.61 -46.70
N ASP A 213 -9.56 -10.34 -47.71
CA ASP A 213 -10.96 -10.78 -47.77
C ASP A 213 -11.32 -11.74 -46.62
N TRP A 214 -10.37 -12.57 -46.17
CA TRP A 214 -10.57 -13.48 -45.05
C TRP A 214 -10.59 -12.75 -43.71
N VAL A 215 -9.84 -11.64 -43.60
CA VAL A 215 -9.89 -10.75 -42.43
C VAL A 215 -11.21 -10.00 -42.43
N ASP A 216 -11.65 -9.46 -43.57
CA ASP A 216 -12.92 -8.74 -43.71
C ASP A 216 -14.11 -9.63 -43.37
N GLU A 217 -14.12 -10.89 -43.82
CA GLU A 217 -15.14 -11.90 -43.45
C GLU A 217 -15.26 -12.02 -41.92
N CYS A 218 -14.12 -12.14 -41.22
CA CYS A 218 -14.09 -12.28 -39.78
C CYS A 218 -14.49 -10.98 -39.04
N CYS A 219 -14.17 -9.82 -39.62
CA CYS A 219 -14.55 -8.53 -39.07
C CYS A 219 -16.06 -8.25 -39.23
N ALA A 220 -16.67 -8.69 -40.33
CA ALA A 220 -18.10 -8.54 -40.59
C ALA A 220 -18.98 -9.45 -39.70
N ALA A 221 -18.45 -10.61 -39.31
CA ALA A 221 -19.13 -11.58 -38.45
C ALA A 221 -18.21 -12.05 -37.30
N PRO A 222 -17.86 -11.18 -36.33
CA PRO A 222 -16.92 -11.54 -35.28
C PRO A 222 -17.54 -12.57 -34.33
N PRO A 223 -16.78 -13.55 -33.82
CA PRO A 223 -17.31 -14.59 -32.92
C PRO A 223 -17.96 -13.99 -31.66
N THR A 224 -19.17 -14.42 -31.30
CA THR A 224 -20.02 -13.78 -30.26
C THR A 224 -20.13 -14.52 -28.93
N GLY A 225 -19.52 -15.71 -28.77
CA GLY A 225 -19.55 -16.47 -27.51
C GLY A 225 -18.57 -15.95 -26.44
N VAL A 226 -18.86 -16.16 -25.15
CA VAL A 226 -18.03 -15.70 -24.01
C VAL A 226 -16.60 -16.23 -24.12
N HIS A 227 -16.41 -17.47 -24.55
CA HIS A 227 -15.08 -18.05 -24.74
C HIS A 227 -14.44 -17.59 -26.05
N GLU A 228 -15.21 -17.51 -27.14
CA GLU A 228 -14.76 -17.06 -28.46
C GLU A 228 -14.40 -15.57 -28.48
N SER A 229 -14.97 -14.75 -27.61
CA SER A 229 -14.55 -13.35 -27.44
C SER A 229 -13.10 -13.22 -26.94
N ARG A 230 -12.56 -14.25 -26.27
CA ARG A 230 -11.19 -14.27 -25.71
C ARG A 230 -10.09 -14.44 -26.75
N ILE A 231 -10.41 -14.85 -27.98
CA ILE A 231 -9.45 -14.98 -29.08
C ILE A 231 -9.49 -13.81 -30.08
N ARG A 232 -10.39 -12.84 -29.87
CA ARG A 232 -10.53 -11.66 -30.75
C ARG A 232 -9.25 -10.83 -30.86
N TRP A 233 -8.34 -10.94 -29.89
CA TRP A 233 -7.00 -10.33 -29.97
C TRP A 233 -6.25 -10.73 -31.26
N MET A 234 -6.47 -11.96 -31.76
CA MET A 234 -5.89 -12.43 -33.01
C MET A 234 -6.41 -11.63 -34.21
N LEU A 235 -7.70 -11.28 -34.24
CA LEU A 235 -8.28 -10.43 -35.29
C LEU A 235 -7.70 -9.01 -35.25
N TRP A 236 -7.57 -8.43 -34.07
CA TRP A 236 -6.92 -7.13 -33.91
C TRP A 236 -5.48 -7.14 -34.43
N CYS A 237 -4.70 -8.18 -34.12
CA CYS A 237 -3.36 -8.33 -34.68
C CYS A 237 -3.34 -8.60 -36.19
N ALA A 238 -4.45 -9.00 -36.81
CA ALA A 238 -4.55 -9.30 -38.24
C ALA A 238 -4.89 -8.07 -39.10
N LEU A 239 -5.35 -6.97 -38.50
CA LEU A 239 -5.76 -5.78 -39.24
C LEU A 239 -4.58 -5.15 -39.99
N GLY A 240 -4.79 -4.85 -41.27
CA GLY A 240 -3.80 -4.22 -42.15
C GLY A 240 -4.32 -3.02 -42.93
N ARG A 241 -5.59 -2.64 -42.73
CA ARG A 241 -6.22 -1.49 -43.38
C ARG A 241 -7.02 -0.67 -42.36
N PRO A 242 -6.91 0.68 -42.36
CA PRO A 242 -7.64 1.56 -41.43
C PRO A 242 -9.15 1.28 -41.33
N GLU A 243 -9.80 0.98 -42.46
CA GLU A 243 -11.25 0.81 -42.54
C GLU A 243 -11.75 -0.40 -41.75
N GLN A 244 -10.89 -1.41 -41.53
CA GLN A 244 -11.24 -2.64 -40.82
C GLN A 244 -11.49 -2.40 -39.32
N ILE A 245 -10.94 -1.32 -38.75
CA ILE A 245 -11.16 -0.96 -37.33
C ILE A 245 -12.65 -0.72 -37.06
N ALA A 246 -13.34 -0.03 -37.98
CA ALA A 246 -14.74 0.31 -37.81
C ALA A 246 -15.67 -0.93 -37.82
N LEU A 247 -15.24 -2.02 -38.45
CA LEU A 247 -16.05 -3.25 -38.59
C LEU A 247 -16.10 -4.09 -37.31
N LEU A 248 -15.09 -4.02 -36.44
CA LEU A 248 -14.99 -4.87 -35.25
C LEU A 248 -15.82 -4.42 -34.03
N GLY A 249 -16.50 -3.28 -34.12
CA GLY A 249 -17.36 -2.76 -33.06
C GLY A 249 -16.61 -2.15 -31.86
N PRO A 250 -17.27 -1.93 -30.71
CA PRO A 250 -16.73 -1.12 -29.61
C PRO A 250 -15.43 -1.66 -29.00
N TRP A 251 -14.51 -0.77 -28.62
CA TRP A 251 -13.17 -1.07 -28.10
C TRP A 251 -13.13 -1.60 -26.65
N ALA A 252 -14.25 -1.54 -25.93
CA ALA A 252 -14.34 -1.88 -24.51
C ALA A 252 -13.87 -3.32 -24.17
N TRP A 253 -13.82 -4.22 -25.15
CA TRP A 253 -13.49 -5.63 -24.97
C TRP A 253 -11.97 -5.93 -24.97
N LEU A 254 -11.14 -4.99 -25.41
CA LEU A 254 -9.67 -5.12 -25.37
C LEU A 254 -9.09 -5.14 -23.94
N THR A 255 -9.92 -4.86 -22.92
CA THR A 255 -9.52 -4.61 -21.53
C THR A 255 -9.65 -5.79 -20.56
N ARG A 256 -10.18 -6.96 -20.99
CA ARG A 256 -10.53 -8.02 -20.01
C ARG A 256 -10.06 -9.44 -20.32
N ASP A 257 -9.71 -9.80 -21.55
CA ASP A 257 -9.40 -11.20 -21.88
C ASP A 257 -8.53 -11.40 -23.14
N ALA A 258 -7.97 -10.33 -23.72
CA ALA A 258 -6.98 -10.42 -24.80
C ALA A 258 -5.64 -10.97 -24.26
N GLY A 259 -4.72 -11.40 -25.14
CA GLY A 259 -3.32 -11.64 -24.76
C GLY A 259 -2.65 -10.39 -24.16
N SER A 260 -1.31 -10.32 -24.18
CA SER A 260 -0.65 -9.09 -23.72
C SER A 260 -1.16 -7.88 -24.53
N LEU A 261 -1.94 -7.00 -23.90
CA LEU A 261 -2.58 -5.83 -24.53
C LEU A 261 -1.60 -5.01 -25.36
N LEU A 262 -0.37 -4.85 -24.88
CA LEU A 262 0.70 -4.17 -25.59
C LEU A 262 1.06 -4.85 -26.93
N GLU A 263 1.09 -6.19 -26.98
CA GLU A 263 1.37 -6.94 -28.22
C GLU A 263 0.30 -6.64 -29.29
N VAL A 264 -0.96 -6.49 -28.88
CA VAL A 264 -2.08 -6.16 -29.78
C VAL A 264 -1.96 -4.72 -30.28
N LEU A 265 -1.80 -3.75 -29.38
CA LEU A 265 -1.74 -2.33 -29.74
C LEU A 265 -0.52 -2.00 -30.62
N VAL A 266 0.64 -2.59 -30.34
CA VAL A 266 1.84 -2.42 -31.17
C VAL A 266 1.62 -3.00 -32.58
N SER A 267 0.95 -4.15 -32.68
CA SER A 267 0.65 -4.80 -33.97
C SER A 267 -0.39 -4.03 -34.78
N LEU A 268 -1.32 -3.35 -34.10
CA LEU A 268 -2.27 -2.42 -34.72
C LEU A 268 -1.56 -1.16 -35.20
N ALA A 269 -0.72 -0.54 -34.37
CA ALA A 269 -0.01 0.69 -34.71
C ALA A 269 0.85 0.53 -35.98
N GLU A 270 1.49 -0.63 -36.13
CA GLU A 270 2.23 -0.99 -37.33
C GLU A 270 1.31 -1.34 -38.52
N GLY A 271 0.19 -2.02 -38.27
CA GLY A 271 -0.69 -2.53 -39.32
C GLY A 271 -1.62 -1.52 -39.97
N VAL A 272 -2.19 -0.61 -39.19
CA VAL A 272 -3.19 0.37 -39.66
C VAL A 272 -2.67 1.82 -39.61
N GLY A 273 -1.52 2.04 -38.97
CA GLY A 273 -0.93 3.36 -38.79
C GLY A 273 -1.45 4.17 -37.60
N PRO A 274 -0.73 5.24 -37.20
CA PRO A 274 -1.01 6.01 -35.99
C PRO A 274 -2.31 6.82 -36.07
N GLU A 275 -2.67 7.34 -37.24
CA GLU A 275 -3.90 8.14 -37.42
C GLU A 275 -5.16 7.31 -37.22
N ALA A 276 -5.20 6.09 -37.76
CA ALA A 276 -6.35 5.19 -37.62
C ALA A 276 -6.49 4.62 -36.19
N LEU A 277 -5.37 4.45 -35.49
CA LEU A 277 -5.35 3.90 -34.12
C LEU A 277 -5.63 4.95 -33.03
N THR A 278 -5.32 6.23 -33.26
CA THR A 278 -5.39 7.26 -32.21
C THR A 278 -6.81 7.46 -31.65
N PRO A 279 -7.86 7.73 -32.46
CA PRO A 279 -9.21 7.95 -31.94
C PRO A 279 -9.74 6.78 -31.08
N PRO A 280 -9.65 5.51 -31.52
CA PRO A 280 -10.11 4.41 -30.69
C PRO A 280 -9.26 4.17 -29.43
N LEU A 281 -7.97 4.47 -29.48
CA LEU A 281 -7.09 4.40 -28.32
C LEU A 281 -7.50 5.42 -27.24
N VAL A 282 -7.91 6.62 -27.64
CA VAL A 282 -8.47 7.64 -26.75
C VAL A 282 -9.80 7.17 -26.15
N GLU A 283 -10.69 6.60 -26.96
CA GLU A 283 -11.95 6.02 -26.46
C GLU A 283 -11.71 4.89 -25.44
N ALA A 284 -10.70 4.05 -25.67
CA ALA A 284 -10.33 2.96 -24.77
C ALA A 284 -9.80 3.48 -23.42
N ILE A 285 -9.04 4.57 -23.42
CA ILE A 285 -8.57 5.25 -22.20
C ILE A 285 -9.75 5.74 -21.36
N ASP A 286 -10.77 6.31 -22.00
CA ASP A 286 -11.94 6.85 -21.29
C ASP A 286 -12.85 5.78 -20.67
N ARG A 287 -12.81 4.55 -21.20
CA ARG A 287 -13.65 3.44 -20.75
C ARG A 287 -12.95 2.46 -19.81
N THR A 288 -11.63 2.52 -19.73
CA THR A 288 -10.84 1.57 -18.94
C THR A 288 -10.90 1.87 -17.45
N SER A 289 -11.31 0.89 -16.65
CA SER A 289 -11.22 0.94 -15.18
C SER A 289 -9.97 0.25 -14.61
N ALA A 290 -9.27 -0.55 -15.42
CA ALA A 290 -8.08 -1.30 -15.00
C ALA A 290 -6.80 -0.47 -15.11
N THR A 291 -6.08 -0.29 -13.99
CA THR A 291 -4.86 0.54 -13.95
C THR A 291 -3.72 0.02 -14.84
N HIS A 292 -3.58 -1.30 -14.97
CA HIS A 292 -2.55 -1.89 -15.83
C HIS A 292 -2.78 -1.52 -17.29
N ASP A 293 -4.00 -1.72 -17.76
CA ASP A 293 -4.40 -1.47 -19.13
C ASP A 293 -4.31 0.01 -19.46
N LEU A 294 -4.77 0.89 -18.56
CA LEU A 294 -4.64 2.34 -18.73
C LEU A 294 -3.20 2.75 -19.03
N LYS A 295 -2.22 2.22 -18.28
CA LYS A 295 -0.80 2.51 -18.51
C LYS A 295 -0.32 2.04 -19.87
N VAL A 296 -0.76 0.87 -20.33
CA VAL A 296 -0.39 0.35 -21.66
C VAL A 296 -0.99 1.21 -22.77
N HIS A 297 -2.26 1.63 -22.65
CA HIS A 297 -2.86 2.55 -23.62
C HIS A 297 -2.14 3.91 -23.65
N LEU A 298 -1.79 4.46 -22.48
CA LEU A 298 -1.04 5.72 -22.38
C LEU A 298 0.39 5.61 -22.93
N GLU A 299 1.09 4.50 -22.69
CA GLU A 299 2.40 4.20 -23.28
C GLU A 299 2.32 4.23 -24.81
N VAL A 300 1.30 3.58 -25.37
CA VAL A 300 1.12 3.54 -26.82
C VAL A 300 0.74 4.93 -27.36
N LEU A 301 -0.13 5.66 -26.68
CA LEU A 301 -0.57 7.00 -27.05
C LEU A 301 0.59 8.01 -27.04
N ALA A 302 1.48 7.94 -26.04
CA ALA A 302 2.63 8.84 -25.92
C ALA A 302 3.68 8.68 -27.04
N ALA A 303 3.68 7.53 -27.73
CA ALA A 303 4.53 7.29 -28.89
C ALA A 303 3.85 7.63 -30.23
N MET A 304 2.55 7.94 -30.24
CA MET A 304 1.83 8.30 -31.47
C MET A 304 2.25 9.70 -31.95
N PRO A 305 2.75 9.86 -33.18
CA PRO A 305 3.22 11.13 -33.71
C PRO A 305 2.07 12.02 -34.24
N THR A 306 0.99 12.18 -33.46
CA THR A 306 -0.22 12.92 -33.86
C THR A 306 -0.58 14.03 -32.86
N ASP A 307 -1.16 15.14 -33.34
CA ASP A 307 -1.64 16.22 -32.47
C ASP A 307 -2.79 15.76 -31.58
N GLU A 308 -3.64 14.88 -32.10
CA GLU A 308 -4.77 14.29 -31.36
C GLU A 308 -4.29 13.47 -30.16
N ALA A 309 -3.27 12.63 -30.33
CA ALA A 309 -2.73 11.83 -29.23
C ALA A 309 -2.12 12.70 -28.13
N PHE A 310 -1.35 13.72 -28.51
CA PHE A 310 -0.75 14.64 -27.56
C PHE A 310 -1.81 15.46 -26.81
N THR A 311 -2.81 15.97 -27.52
CA THR A 311 -3.94 16.72 -26.93
C THR A 311 -4.77 15.84 -26.00
N ALA A 312 -4.93 14.55 -26.31
CA ALA A 312 -5.62 13.60 -25.46
C ALA A 312 -4.90 13.36 -24.11
N LEU A 313 -3.56 13.38 -24.11
CA LEU A 313 -2.77 13.35 -22.87
C LEU A 313 -2.91 14.66 -22.07
N VAL A 314 -2.86 15.83 -22.74
CA VAL A 314 -2.99 17.14 -22.08
C VAL A 314 -4.35 17.31 -21.41
N SER A 315 -5.43 16.98 -22.10
CA SER A 315 -6.80 17.07 -21.56
C SER A 315 -7.06 16.14 -20.38
N ARG A 316 -6.20 15.13 -20.15
CA ARG A 316 -6.29 14.16 -19.05
C ARG A 316 -5.15 14.30 -18.06
N ILE A 317 -4.45 15.43 -18.02
CA ILE A 317 -3.28 15.63 -17.16
C ILE A 317 -3.55 15.44 -15.66
N GLU A 318 -4.80 15.67 -15.24
CA GLU A 318 -5.24 15.46 -13.85
C GLU A 318 -5.55 13.99 -13.53
N TRP A 319 -5.64 13.14 -14.55
CA TRP A 319 -5.89 11.72 -14.36
C TRP A 319 -4.64 11.02 -13.84
N LYS A 320 -4.88 10.09 -12.93
CA LYS A 320 -3.84 9.26 -12.36
C LYS A 320 -3.07 8.54 -13.48
N HIS A 321 -1.73 8.59 -13.41
CA HIS A 321 -0.77 7.99 -14.35
C HIS A 321 -0.55 8.71 -15.68
N VAL A 322 -1.27 9.78 -16.03
CA VAL A 322 -1.09 10.44 -17.34
C VAL A 322 0.19 11.27 -17.43
N GLN A 323 0.51 12.06 -16.40
CA GLN A 323 1.67 12.97 -16.41
C GLN A 323 3.01 12.33 -16.81
N PRO A 324 3.39 11.12 -16.33
CA PRO A 324 4.62 10.45 -16.77
C PRO A 324 4.68 10.21 -18.29
N PHE A 325 3.56 9.80 -18.90
CA PHE A 325 3.49 9.56 -20.34
C PHE A 325 3.42 10.86 -21.15
N LEU A 326 2.85 11.92 -20.58
CA LEU A 326 2.95 13.26 -21.17
C LEU A 326 4.40 13.75 -21.17
N LEU A 327 5.16 13.56 -20.09
CA LEU A 327 6.59 13.87 -20.04
C LEU A 327 7.40 13.07 -21.07
N GLU A 328 7.10 11.78 -21.25
CA GLU A 328 7.69 10.96 -22.31
C GLU A 328 7.36 11.51 -23.71
N ALA A 329 6.10 11.85 -23.96
CA ALA A 329 5.66 12.47 -25.21
C ALA A 329 6.34 13.83 -25.44
N MET A 330 6.51 14.66 -24.39
CA MET A 330 7.22 15.94 -24.47
C MET A 330 8.69 15.76 -24.84
N GLY A 331 9.38 14.76 -24.27
CA GLY A 331 10.76 14.45 -24.62
C GLY A 331 10.89 13.90 -26.04
N ARG A 332 9.87 13.18 -26.53
CA ARG A 332 9.83 12.59 -27.88
C ARG A 332 9.43 13.59 -28.96
N PHE A 333 8.57 14.55 -28.62
CA PHE A 333 8.02 15.57 -29.53
C PHE A 333 8.18 16.99 -28.92
N PRO A 334 9.42 17.45 -28.70
CA PRO A 334 9.70 18.68 -27.95
C PRO A 334 9.17 19.96 -28.60
N VAL A 335 9.06 20.02 -29.93
CA VAL A 335 8.48 21.17 -30.64
C VAL A 335 6.95 21.12 -30.57
N ARG A 336 6.34 19.94 -30.73
CA ARG A 336 4.90 19.73 -30.53
C ARG A 336 4.46 20.11 -29.11
N ALA A 337 5.27 19.80 -28.09
CA ALA A 337 5.00 20.17 -26.70
C ALA A 337 4.82 21.68 -26.51
N LEU A 338 5.72 22.51 -27.07
CA LEU A 338 5.59 23.98 -27.00
C LEU A 338 4.31 24.46 -27.69
N ARG A 339 4.00 23.91 -28.88
CA ARG A 339 2.84 24.32 -29.67
C ARG A 339 1.51 23.99 -28.98
N LEU A 340 1.42 22.84 -28.32
CA LEU A 340 0.16 22.33 -27.75
C LEU A 340 -0.04 22.63 -26.25
N LEU A 341 1.02 22.77 -25.46
CA LEU A 341 0.88 23.05 -24.01
C LEU A 341 0.65 24.54 -23.72
N VAL A 342 1.24 25.43 -24.50
CA VAL A 342 1.21 26.87 -24.22
C VAL A 342 -0.21 27.48 -24.25
N PRO A 343 -1.10 27.12 -25.20
CA PRO A 343 -2.49 27.57 -25.14
C PRO A 343 -3.20 27.17 -23.84
N GLU A 344 -2.90 25.98 -23.32
CA GLU A 344 -3.52 25.41 -22.12
C GLU A 344 -2.87 25.88 -20.81
N ALA A 345 -1.67 26.47 -20.87
CA ALA A 345 -0.96 27.05 -19.72
C ALA A 345 -1.56 28.40 -19.26
N SER A 346 -2.43 29.00 -20.06
CA SER A 346 -2.97 30.33 -19.82
C SER A 346 -4.22 30.28 -18.93
N GLY A 347 -4.05 30.21 -17.60
CA GLY A 347 -5.17 30.22 -16.66
C GLY A 347 -4.76 30.05 -15.20
N THR A 348 -5.76 30.08 -14.30
CA THR A 348 -5.59 29.83 -12.85
C THR A 348 -6.18 28.50 -12.39
N SER A 349 -6.65 27.66 -13.33
CA SER A 349 -7.11 26.31 -13.01
C SER A 349 -5.93 25.44 -12.55
N LYS A 350 -6.23 24.38 -11.78
CA LYS A 350 -5.20 23.41 -11.36
C LYS A 350 -4.48 22.78 -12.56
N THR A 351 -5.22 22.49 -13.61
CA THR A 351 -4.71 22.04 -14.92
C THR A 351 -3.71 23.02 -15.51
N ALA A 352 -4.06 24.32 -15.60
CA ALA A 352 -3.20 25.34 -16.18
C ALA A 352 -1.90 25.52 -15.38
N VAL A 353 -1.98 25.47 -14.04
CA VAL A 353 -0.79 25.50 -13.16
C VAL A 353 0.11 24.28 -13.42
N ALA A 354 -0.45 23.06 -13.47
CA ALA A 354 0.32 21.86 -13.73
C ALA A 354 1.00 21.89 -15.12
N ILE A 355 0.30 22.39 -16.14
CA ILE A 355 0.85 22.57 -17.48
C ILE A 355 1.95 23.65 -17.49
N SER A 356 1.77 24.75 -16.77
CA SER A 356 2.76 25.82 -16.64
C SER A 356 4.05 25.31 -15.96
N ASP A 357 3.92 24.49 -14.92
CA ASP A 357 5.06 23.86 -14.23
C ASP A 357 5.82 22.91 -15.17
N LEU A 358 5.10 22.09 -15.94
CA LEU A 358 5.69 21.20 -16.94
C LEU A 358 6.39 21.98 -18.06
N LEU A 359 5.78 23.04 -18.56
CA LEU A 359 6.35 23.90 -19.58
C LEU A 359 7.63 24.60 -19.09
N THR A 360 7.63 25.07 -17.84
CA THR A 360 8.82 25.65 -17.20
C THR A 360 9.93 24.61 -17.11
N GLY A 361 9.62 23.40 -16.64
CA GLY A 361 10.57 22.29 -16.62
C GLY A 361 11.11 21.93 -18.00
N HIS A 362 10.26 21.93 -19.03
CA HIS A 362 10.62 21.66 -20.42
C HIS A 362 11.58 22.70 -20.99
N LEU A 363 11.32 23.98 -20.72
CA LEU A 363 12.19 25.09 -21.16
C LEU A 363 13.55 25.08 -20.46
N LEU A 364 13.60 24.68 -19.20
CA LEU A 364 14.85 24.52 -18.46
C LEU A 364 15.65 23.31 -18.95
N ALA A 365 14.98 22.20 -19.28
CA ALA A 365 15.62 20.98 -19.78
C ALA A 365 16.11 21.10 -21.24
N HIS A 366 15.46 21.94 -22.05
CA HIS A 366 15.73 22.09 -23.48
C HIS A 366 15.98 23.55 -23.89
N PRO A 367 17.08 24.17 -23.42
CA PRO A 367 17.39 25.58 -23.72
C PRO A 367 17.57 25.85 -25.23
N GLU A 368 17.88 24.82 -26.03
CA GLU A 368 17.98 24.88 -27.48
C GLU A 368 16.65 25.20 -28.18
N LEU A 369 15.50 24.92 -27.55
CA LEU A 369 14.17 25.20 -28.12
C LEU A 369 13.92 26.69 -28.35
N ARG A 370 14.74 27.57 -27.74
CA ARG A 370 14.75 29.01 -28.01
C ARG A 370 14.98 29.33 -29.49
N ALA A 371 15.74 28.50 -30.21
CA ALA A 371 15.98 28.69 -31.65
C ALA A 371 14.75 28.39 -32.51
N SER A 372 13.77 27.63 -31.99
CA SER A 372 12.53 27.29 -32.70
C SER A 372 11.40 28.30 -32.47
N LEU A 373 11.54 29.22 -31.51
CA LEU A 373 10.56 30.28 -31.19
C LEU A 373 10.17 31.21 -32.35
N PRO A 374 11.05 31.54 -33.32
CA PRO A 374 10.66 32.38 -34.47
C PRO A 374 9.63 31.72 -35.40
N GLY A 375 9.50 30.38 -35.36
CA GLY A 375 8.52 29.63 -36.15
C GLY A 375 7.18 29.39 -35.45
N LEU A 376 7.02 29.88 -34.21
CA LEU A 376 5.81 29.73 -33.39
C LEU A 376 5.03 31.05 -33.32
N SER A 377 3.75 31.00 -32.94
CA SER A 377 2.90 32.18 -32.82
C SER A 377 3.39 33.16 -31.74
N ASP A 378 3.04 34.43 -31.87
CA ASP A 378 3.50 35.49 -30.95
C ASP A 378 3.01 35.28 -29.51
N ASP A 379 1.80 34.76 -29.32
CA ASP A 379 1.26 34.40 -28.00
C ASP A 379 2.10 33.33 -27.31
N VAL A 380 2.61 32.36 -28.07
CA VAL A 380 3.46 31.28 -27.54
C VAL A 380 4.80 31.84 -27.06
N ARG A 381 5.37 32.78 -27.82
CA ARG A 381 6.64 33.42 -27.49
C ARG A 381 6.55 34.24 -26.20
N ALA A 382 5.48 35.00 -26.01
CA ALA A 382 5.29 35.85 -24.83
C ALA A 382 5.22 35.02 -23.52
N VAL A 383 4.53 33.88 -23.54
CA VAL A 383 4.44 32.98 -22.37
C VAL A 383 5.80 32.37 -22.03
N VAL A 384 6.56 31.91 -23.04
CA VAL A 384 7.90 31.35 -22.85
C VAL A 384 8.87 32.38 -22.25
N GLU A 385 8.83 33.63 -22.72
CA GLU A 385 9.66 34.72 -22.19
C GLU A 385 9.33 35.05 -20.73
N ARG A 386 8.04 35.09 -20.36
CA ARG A 386 7.60 35.30 -18.97
C ARG A 386 8.11 34.20 -18.04
N LEU A 387 7.87 32.93 -18.39
CA LEU A 387 8.27 31.79 -17.56
C LEU A 387 9.80 31.71 -17.41
N THR A 388 10.54 32.11 -18.45
CA THR A 388 12.01 32.19 -18.40
C THR A 388 12.47 33.23 -17.38
N LYS A 389 11.81 34.39 -17.31
CA LYS A 389 12.13 35.45 -16.35
C LYS A 389 11.77 35.06 -14.90
N GLU A 390 10.65 34.37 -14.71
CA GLU A 390 10.23 33.86 -13.40
C GLU A 390 11.15 32.75 -12.86
N SER A 391 11.96 32.13 -13.72
CA SER A 391 12.90 31.05 -13.39
C SER A 391 14.34 31.51 -13.16
N GLU A 392 14.58 32.82 -12.95
CA GLU A 392 15.92 33.34 -12.63
C GLU A 392 16.47 32.75 -11.32
N ARG A 393 17.70 32.23 -11.35
CA ARG A 393 18.34 31.52 -10.23
C ARG A 393 19.25 32.45 -9.43
N MET A 394 19.34 32.23 -8.12
CA MET A 394 20.28 32.90 -7.23
C MET A 394 21.72 32.47 -7.52
N ALA A 395 22.68 33.35 -7.23
CA ALA A 395 24.10 33.07 -7.39
C ALA A 395 24.56 31.86 -6.56
N GLU A 396 25.41 31.03 -7.17
CA GLU A 396 26.00 29.84 -6.55
C GLU A 396 27.08 30.23 -5.53
N ALA A 397 27.13 29.51 -4.41
CA ALA A 397 28.14 29.69 -3.39
C ALA A 397 29.51 29.18 -3.89
N PRO A 398 30.61 29.88 -3.56
CA PRO A 398 31.95 29.40 -3.91
C PRO A 398 32.28 28.12 -3.15
N VAL A 399 33.06 27.22 -3.77
CA VAL A 399 33.45 25.92 -3.19
C VAL A 399 34.13 26.07 -1.82
N THR A 400 34.85 27.17 -1.59
CA THR A 400 35.51 27.48 -0.31
C THR A 400 34.55 27.76 0.85
N ALA A 401 33.28 28.07 0.56
CA ALA A 401 32.24 28.27 1.57
C ALA A 401 31.46 26.98 1.90
N LEU A 402 31.78 25.85 1.25
CA LEU A 402 31.10 24.57 1.43
C LEU A 402 31.87 23.64 2.37
N PRO A 403 31.19 22.87 3.25
CA PRO A 403 31.81 21.77 3.98
C PRO A 403 32.44 20.73 3.06
N SER A 404 33.54 20.11 3.49
CA SER A 404 34.26 19.08 2.72
C SER A 404 33.35 17.93 2.30
N LEU A 405 32.35 17.58 3.11
CA LEU A 405 31.34 16.56 2.81
C LEU A 405 30.54 16.85 1.53
N LEU A 406 30.27 18.12 1.20
CA LEU A 406 29.50 18.51 0.00
C LEU A 406 30.39 18.65 -1.25
N VAL A 407 31.71 18.75 -1.06
CA VAL A 407 32.68 18.88 -2.17
C VAL A 407 33.29 17.52 -2.51
N GLU A 408 33.78 16.80 -1.49
CA GLU A 408 34.48 15.51 -1.60
C GLU A 408 33.89 14.52 -0.56
N PRO A 409 32.69 13.98 -0.82
CA PRO A 409 32.04 13.04 0.10
C PRO A 409 32.83 11.73 0.23
N PRO A 410 32.66 10.97 1.34
CA PRO A 410 33.41 9.73 1.59
C PRO A 410 33.36 8.69 0.47
N TRP A 411 32.22 8.55 -0.24
CA TRP A 411 32.07 7.61 -1.37
C TRP A 411 32.76 8.06 -2.67
N SER A 412 33.29 9.29 -2.71
CA SER A 412 34.09 9.79 -3.83
C SER A 412 35.59 9.56 -3.64
N ARG A 413 36.01 9.12 -2.45
CA ARG A 413 37.41 8.82 -2.11
C ARG A 413 37.68 7.33 -2.31
N GLU A 414 38.79 6.97 -2.94
CA GLU A 414 39.30 5.59 -2.88
C GLU A 414 39.83 5.33 -1.47
N GLY A 415 39.03 4.70 -0.61
CA GLY A 415 39.41 4.34 0.76
C GLY A 415 40.08 2.97 0.83
N GLU A 416 41.23 2.87 1.51
CA GLU A 416 41.77 1.60 2.01
C GLU A 416 40.78 1.03 3.05
N ALA A 417 40.19 -0.14 2.75
CA ALA A 417 39.37 -0.85 3.72
C ALA A 417 40.23 -1.27 4.91
N LYS A 418 39.89 -0.82 6.12
CA LYS A 418 40.55 -1.28 7.36
C LYS A 418 40.39 -2.80 7.48
N GLU A 419 41.48 -3.52 7.78
CA GLU A 419 41.44 -4.97 7.95
C GLU A 419 40.53 -5.35 9.15
N PRO A 420 39.63 -6.34 8.99
CA PRO A 420 38.75 -6.77 10.07
C PRO A 420 39.55 -7.45 11.19
N VAL A 421 39.29 -7.05 12.44
CA VAL A 421 39.91 -7.66 13.63
C VAL A 421 39.23 -9.00 13.90
N VAL A 422 40.00 -10.10 13.86
CA VAL A 422 39.51 -11.46 14.12
C VAL A 422 40.04 -11.95 15.46
N VAL A 423 39.14 -12.39 16.34
CA VAL A 423 39.47 -13.00 17.65
C VAL A 423 39.07 -14.47 17.62
N THR A 424 40.04 -15.37 17.64
CA THR A 424 39.79 -16.82 17.59
C THR A 424 39.44 -17.40 18.96
N GLY A 425 38.52 -18.37 19.01
CA GLY A 425 38.21 -19.13 20.23
C GLY A 425 37.01 -18.62 21.04
N LEU A 426 36.28 -17.62 20.54
CA LEU A 426 35.04 -17.15 21.15
C LEU A 426 33.87 -18.08 20.80
N SER A 427 33.04 -18.42 21.79
CA SER A 427 31.81 -19.20 21.62
C SER A 427 30.66 -18.54 22.34
N ALA A 428 29.52 -18.37 21.67
CA ALA A 428 28.32 -17.83 22.29
C ALA A 428 27.79 -18.78 23.39
N PRO A 429 27.15 -18.26 24.45
CA PRO A 429 26.47 -19.08 25.44
C PRO A 429 25.47 -20.03 24.77
N SER A 430 25.45 -21.28 25.23
CA SER A 430 24.71 -22.37 24.58
C SER A 430 23.28 -22.57 25.07
N GLU A 431 22.82 -21.80 26.06
CA GLU A 431 21.51 -22.01 26.69
C GLU A 431 20.43 -21.15 26.04
N PRO A 432 19.53 -21.72 25.23
CA PRO A 432 18.40 -20.98 24.68
C PRO A 432 17.40 -20.62 25.79
N ALA A 433 16.78 -19.45 25.68
CA ALA A 433 15.80 -18.96 26.64
C ALA A 433 14.52 -18.45 25.96
N LEU A 434 13.43 -18.35 26.73
CA LEU A 434 12.17 -17.74 26.32
C LEU A 434 11.99 -16.39 27.02
N ALA A 435 11.65 -15.37 26.25
CA ALA A 435 11.28 -14.04 26.72
C ALA A 435 9.90 -13.66 26.14
N TRP A 436 8.85 -14.05 26.85
CA TRP A 436 7.48 -13.65 26.55
C TRP A 436 7.24 -12.21 27.00
N ALA A 437 6.52 -11.43 26.20
CA ALA A 437 5.92 -10.20 26.70
C ALA A 437 4.72 -10.52 27.61
N ASP A 438 4.32 -9.56 28.44
CA ASP A 438 3.19 -9.71 29.34
C ASP A 438 1.92 -10.13 28.58
N GLY A 439 1.30 -11.25 28.98
CA GLY A 439 0.11 -11.83 28.33
C GLY A 439 0.35 -12.58 27.02
N GLU A 440 1.51 -12.42 26.37
CA GLU A 440 1.78 -12.95 25.02
C GLU A 440 1.71 -14.48 24.94
N GLN A 441 2.19 -15.19 25.97
CA GLN A 441 2.13 -16.66 25.99
C GLN A 441 0.68 -17.16 25.97
N GLN A 442 -0.22 -16.50 26.71
CA GLN A 442 -1.63 -16.85 26.76
C GLN A 442 -2.32 -16.49 25.44
N GLU A 443 -2.02 -15.32 24.87
CA GLU A 443 -2.50 -14.94 23.53
C GLU A 443 -2.12 -15.96 22.47
N TRP A 444 -0.90 -16.52 22.52
CA TRP A 444 -0.43 -17.54 21.60
C TRP A 444 -1.12 -18.90 21.82
N ALA A 445 -1.45 -19.23 23.06
CA ALA A 445 -2.22 -20.43 23.39
C ALA A 445 -3.67 -20.34 22.88
N ASP A 446 -4.27 -19.14 22.92
CA ASP A 446 -5.67 -18.89 22.57
C ASP A 446 -5.94 -18.70 21.07
N VAL A 447 -4.89 -18.80 20.23
CA VAL A 447 -5.03 -18.72 18.77
C VAL A 447 -5.95 -19.83 18.28
N ALA A 448 -7.09 -19.43 17.70
CA ALA A 448 -8.07 -20.38 17.17
C ALA A 448 -7.47 -21.19 16.01
N VAL A 449 -7.38 -22.50 16.23
CA VAL A 449 -7.02 -23.48 15.21
C VAL A 449 -8.27 -24.30 14.92
N ARG A 450 -8.49 -24.67 13.64
CA ARG A 450 -9.62 -25.53 13.27
C ARG A 450 -9.54 -26.82 14.09
N PRO A 451 -10.61 -27.22 14.81
CA PRO A 451 -10.57 -28.44 15.61
C PRO A 451 -10.28 -29.64 14.71
N GLY A 452 -9.12 -30.26 14.89
CA GLY A 452 -8.91 -31.63 14.47
C GLY A 452 -9.58 -32.52 15.51
N LEU A 453 -10.85 -32.86 15.31
CA LEU A 453 -11.47 -33.92 16.13
C LEU A 453 -10.60 -35.18 16.01
N PRO A 454 -10.30 -35.90 17.11
CA PRO A 454 -9.64 -37.19 16.99
C PRO A 454 -10.47 -38.07 16.06
N SER A 455 -9.80 -38.99 15.35
CA SER A 455 -10.55 -40.01 14.63
C SER A 455 -11.49 -40.74 15.60
N SER A 456 -12.55 -41.37 15.09
CA SER A 456 -13.44 -42.19 15.92
C SER A 456 -12.71 -43.34 16.64
N ALA A 457 -11.44 -43.59 16.31
CA ALA A 457 -10.57 -44.60 16.90
C ALA A 457 -9.69 -44.09 18.07
N GLY A 458 -9.65 -42.78 18.35
CA GLY A 458 -8.92 -42.20 19.48
C GLY A 458 -7.45 -41.80 19.20
N TRP A 459 -6.82 -41.14 20.17
CA TRP A 459 -5.50 -40.50 20.02
C TRP A 459 -4.35 -41.49 19.75
N GLU A 460 -4.36 -42.67 20.37
CA GLU A 460 -3.34 -43.70 20.16
C GLU A 460 -3.34 -44.21 18.72
N ALA A 461 -4.52 -44.33 18.10
CA ALA A 461 -4.66 -44.73 16.71
C ALA A 461 -4.20 -43.63 15.74
N ASP A 462 -4.45 -42.36 16.09
CA ASP A 462 -3.98 -41.22 15.31
C ASP A 462 -2.45 -41.08 15.38
N VAL A 463 -1.84 -41.32 16.55
CA VAL A 463 -0.38 -41.41 16.71
C VAL A 463 0.20 -42.54 15.88
N GLN A 464 -0.42 -43.72 15.87
CA GLN A 464 0.04 -44.82 15.02
C GLN A 464 -0.11 -44.48 13.52
N THR A 465 -1.18 -43.79 13.13
CA THR A 465 -1.40 -43.33 11.75
C THR A 465 -0.34 -42.32 11.30
N PHE A 466 0.10 -41.46 12.23
CA PHE A 466 1.21 -40.53 12.03
C PHE A 466 2.54 -41.29 11.87
N LEU A 467 2.86 -42.23 12.77
CA LEU A 467 4.07 -43.05 12.70
C LEU A 467 4.14 -43.91 11.42
N ASP A 468 2.99 -44.38 10.93
CA ASP A 468 2.86 -45.13 9.68
C ASP A 468 2.99 -44.27 8.41
N GLY A 469 3.05 -42.94 8.53
CA GLY A 469 3.10 -42.01 7.39
C GLY A 469 1.81 -41.93 6.57
N LYS A 470 0.67 -42.31 7.15
CA LYS A 470 -0.65 -42.35 6.48
C LYS A 470 -1.50 -41.10 6.73
N MET A 471 -1.09 -40.26 7.69
CA MET A 471 -1.77 -39.02 8.04
C MET A 471 -1.62 -37.98 6.93
N THR A 472 -2.66 -37.18 6.69
CA THR A 472 -2.57 -36.09 5.71
C THR A 472 -1.79 -34.92 6.30
N LEU A 473 -1.05 -34.21 5.44
CA LEU A 473 -0.21 -33.06 5.82
C LEU A 473 -0.96 -31.95 6.59
N TRP A 474 -2.29 -31.88 6.47
CA TRP A 474 -3.14 -30.89 7.15
C TRP A 474 -3.51 -31.27 8.59
N LEU A 475 -3.44 -32.57 8.93
CA LEU A 475 -3.82 -33.11 10.24
C LEU A 475 -2.63 -33.26 11.19
N GLU A 476 -1.40 -33.34 10.68
CA GLU A 476 -0.21 -33.51 11.52
C GLU A 476 -0.08 -32.40 12.58
N PRO A 477 -0.20 -31.09 12.28
CA PRO A 477 -0.09 -30.07 13.32
C PRO A 477 -1.20 -30.17 14.38
N GLN A 478 -2.39 -30.65 13.99
CA GLN A 478 -3.53 -30.80 14.90
C GLN A 478 -3.26 -31.89 15.95
N LEU A 479 -2.56 -32.95 15.58
CA LEU A 479 -2.13 -34.01 16.50
C LEU A 479 -1.29 -33.42 17.65
N PHE A 480 -0.30 -32.58 17.34
CA PHE A 480 0.58 -31.98 18.34
C PHE A 480 -0.12 -30.89 19.18
N ILE A 481 -1.06 -30.15 18.59
CA ILE A 481 -1.78 -29.08 19.29
C ILE A 481 -2.79 -29.65 20.28
N HIS A 482 -3.55 -30.68 19.88
CA HIS A 482 -4.70 -31.18 20.66
C HIS A 482 -4.45 -32.53 21.35
N GLY A 483 -3.47 -33.32 20.89
CA GLY A 483 -3.22 -34.65 21.42
C GLY A 483 -2.67 -34.65 22.85
N PRO A 484 -2.86 -35.73 23.62
CA PRO A 484 -2.29 -35.88 24.97
C PRO A 484 -0.77 -35.70 24.96
N GLU A 485 -0.27 -34.91 25.91
CA GLU A 485 1.14 -34.50 25.93
C GLU A 485 2.09 -35.69 26.02
N GLU A 486 1.71 -36.71 26.77
CA GLU A 486 2.48 -37.93 27.00
C GLU A 486 2.74 -38.70 25.70
N LEU A 487 1.81 -38.62 24.75
CA LEU A 487 1.90 -39.32 23.46
C LEU A 487 2.67 -38.52 22.41
N VAL A 488 2.48 -37.18 22.37
CA VAL A 488 2.99 -36.36 21.26
C VAL A 488 4.33 -35.69 21.56
N ARG A 489 4.65 -35.41 22.83
CA ARG A 489 5.92 -34.75 23.21
C ARG A 489 7.17 -35.53 22.75
N PRO A 490 7.24 -36.87 22.84
CA PRO A 490 8.40 -37.64 22.35
C PRO A 490 8.58 -37.56 20.83
N LEU A 491 7.50 -37.32 20.08
CA LEU A 491 7.49 -37.29 18.62
C LEU A 491 7.90 -35.93 18.06
N LEU A 492 7.77 -34.86 18.86
CA LEU A 492 7.98 -33.48 18.44
C LEU A 492 9.39 -33.20 17.91
N ALA A 493 10.41 -33.86 18.48
CA ALA A 493 11.81 -33.67 18.09
C ALA A 493 12.16 -34.30 16.71
N GLY A 494 11.42 -35.34 16.30
CA GLY A 494 11.61 -36.03 15.01
C GLY A 494 10.65 -35.56 13.92
N TRP A 495 9.65 -34.75 14.27
CA TRP A 495 8.67 -34.23 13.33
C TRP A 495 9.16 -32.92 12.71
N GLN A 496 8.83 -32.73 11.43
CA GLN A 496 9.01 -31.46 10.72
C GLN A 496 7.92 -31.33 9.63
N SER A 497 6.95 -30.45 9.84
CA SER A 497 5.83 -30.28 8.90
C SER A 497 6.30 -29.78 7.53
N GLN A 498 5.82 -30.43 6.46
CA GLN A 498 5.93 -29.90 5.08
C GLN A 498 4.81 -28.93 4.73
N GLN A 499 3.74 -28.93 5.54
CA GLN A 499 2.65 -27.97 5.46
C GLN A 499 3.09 -26.71 6.21
N LEU A 500 3.18 -25.58 5.50
CA LEU A 500 3.56 -24.28 6.08
C LEU A 500 2.51 -23.20 5.83
N TRP A 501 1.37 -23.61 5.31
CA TRP A 501 0.24 -22.72 5.09
C TRP A 501 -0.40 -22.44 6.45
N HIS A 502 -0.56 -21.16 6.80
CA HIS A 502 -1.00 -20.75 8.14
C HIS A 502 -0.11 -21.25 9.30
N ALA A 503 1.20 -21.36 9.09
CA ALA A 503 2.15 -21.73 10.16
C ALA A 503 2.09 -20.78 11.37
N ASP A 504 1.80 -19.50 11.14
CA ASP A 504 1.52 -18.52 12.19
C ASP A 504 0.37 -18.92 13.12
N ARG A 505 -0.59 -19.71 12.65
CA ARG A 505 -1.75 -20.15 13.44
C ARG A 505 -1.48 -21.40 14.26
N TRP A 506 -0.67 -22.34 13.75
CA TRP A 506 -0.44 -23.62 14.42
C TRP A 506 0.88 -23.67 15.21
N VAL A 507 1.90 -22.88 14.86
CA VAL A 507 3.17 -22.82 15.61
C VAL A 507 3.01 -22.06 16.93
N LYS A 508 2.16 -21.02 16.98
CA LYS A 508 1.92 -20.24 18.21
C LYS A 508 1.43 -21.09 19.38
N PRO A 509 0.32 -21.85 19.27
CA PRO A 509 -0.13 -22.71 20.37
C PRO A 509 0.88 -23.83 20.67
N LEU A 510 1.60 -24.32 19.65
CA LEU A 510 2.69 -25.28 19.85
C LEU A 510 3.83 -24.70 20.72
N ALA A 511 4.22 -23.45 20.48
CA ALA A 511 5.24 -22.76 21.27
C ALA A 511 4.77 -22.40 22.68
N ALA A 512 3.51 -21.98 22.83
CA ALA A 512 2.91 -21.74 24.14
C ALA A 512 2.86 -23.02 25.00
N ARG A 513 2.59 -24.16 24.37
CA ARG A 513 2.47 -25.48 25.02
C ARG A 513 3.82 -26.16 25.29
N PHE A 514 4.72 -26.20 24.30
CA PHE A 514 5.97 -26.97 24.39
C PHE A 514 7.23 -26.12 24.60
N GLY A 515 7.09 -24.78 24.65
CA GLY A 515 8.19 -23.86 24.89
C GLY A 515 9.33 -24.01 23.87
N LEU A 516 10.56 -24.14 24.36
CA LEU A 516 11.77 -24.25 23.53
C LEU A 516 11.75 -25.45 22.57
N ALA A 517 10.98 -26.51 22.86
CA ALA A 517 10.89 -27.66 21.95
C ALA A 517 10.17 -27.32 20.63
N ALA A 518 9.42 -26.22 20.58
CA ALA A 518 8.82 -25.71 19.34
C ALA A 518 9.78 -24.84 18.50
N PHE A 519 10.95 -24.46 19.04
CA PHE A 519 11.88 -23.56 18.35
C PHE A 519 12.31 -24.04 16.95
N PRO A 520 12.64 -25.33 16.70
CA PRO A 520 12.99 -25.80 15.36
C PRO A 520 11.88 -25.58 14.33
N HIS A 521 10.62 -25.72 14.75
CA HIS A 521 9.44 -25.52 13.91
C HIS A 521 9.23 -24.04 13.58
N ALA A 522 9.35 -23.17 14.59
CA ALA A 522 9.30 -21.72 14.42
C ALA A 522 10.42 -21.22 13.50
N LEU A 523 11.66 -21.71 13.71
CA LEU A 523 12.83 -21.37 12.90
C LEU A 523 12.66 -21.76 11.44
N ALA A 524 12.20 -22.98 11.17
CA ALA A 524 12.00 -23.45 9.80
C ALA A 524 10.84 -22.74 9.08
N ALA A 525 9.75 -22.43 9.80
CA ALA A 525 8.64 -21.65 9.27
C ALA A 525 9.09 -20.22 8.92
N ALA A 526 9.89 -19.61 9.80
CA ALA A 526 10.49 -18.29 9.64
C ALA A 526 11.50 -18.25 8.47
N GLU A 527 12.34 -19.28 8.30
CA GLU A 527 13.31 -19.34 7.20
C GLU A 527 12.63 -19.38 5.82
N LYS A 528 11.58 -20.19 5.68
CA LYS A 528 10.84 -20.35 4.42
C LYS A 528 9.94 -19.16 4.09
N ASN A 529 9.37 -18.48 5.10
CA ASN A 529 8.57 -17.27 4.91
C ASN A 529 8.89 -16.20 5.97
N PRO A 530 10.01 -15.46 5.83
CA PRO A 530 10.46 -14.49 6.84
C PRO A 530 9.45 -13.41 7.18
N THR A 531 8.68 -12.94 6.20
CA THR A 531 7.72 -11.84 6.42
C THR A 531 6.41 -12.34 7.05
N GLY A 532 5.92 -13.52 6.67
CA GLY A 532 4.70 -14.08 7.24
C GLY A 532 4.90 -14.74 8.61
N ASN A 533 6.04 -15.41 8.81
CA ASN A 533 6.29 -16.28 9.95
C ASN A 533 7.45 -15.82 10.85
N GLY A 534 8.20 -14.77 10.49
CA GLY A 534 9.36 -14.33 11.27
C GLY A 534 9.04 -13.89 12.69
N ALA A 535 7.82 -13.38 12.93
CA ALA A 535 7.36 -13.00 14.26
C ALA A 535 7.27 -14.19 15.24
N LEU A 536 7.25 -15.44 14.72
CA LEU A 536 7.30 -16.64 15.55
C LEU A 536 8.62 -16.76 16.34
N LEU A 537 9.68 -16.06 15.92
CA LEU A 537 10.97 -16.07 16.59
C LEU A 537 11.10 -15.02 17.72
N LEU A 538 10.14 -14.09 17.86
CA LEU A 538 10.19 -13.01 18.86
C LEU A 538 10.50 -13.49 20.30
N PRO A 539 9.83 -14.52 20.85
CA PRO A 539 10.10 -14.94 22.22
C PRO A 539 11.36 -15.80 22.38
N PHE A 540 12.01 -16.25 21.30
CA PHE A 540 13.15 -17.17 21.38
C PHE A 540 14.48 -16.43 21.37
N LEU A 541 15.25 -16.60 22.46
CA LEU A 541 16.63 -16.15 22.58
C LEU A 541 17.57 -17.36 22.32
N ASP A 542 18.05 -17.49 21.08
CA ASP A 542 18.97 -18.56 20.62
C ASP A 542 19.92 -17.95 19.59
N VAL A 543 21.16 -18.45 19.50
CA VAL A 543 22.18 -17.95 18.56
C VAL A 543 21.71 -18.01 17.10
N ARG A 544 20.97 -19.05 16.71
CA ARG A 544 20.44 -19.19 15.34
C ARG A 544 19.38 -18.13 15.04
N ALA A 545 18.57 -17.76 16.04
CA ALA A 545 17.62 -16.65 15.90
C ALA A 545 18.36 -15.31 15.81
N ALA A 546 19.36 -15.08 16.68
CA ALA A 546 20.15 -13.85 16.68
C ALA A 546 20.87 -13.61 15.34
N GLU A 547 21.52 -14.64 14.80
CA GLU A 547 22.19 -14.58 13.49
C GLU A 547 21.22 -14.37 12.34
N MET A 548 20.05 -15.02 12.37
CA MET A 548 19.00 -14.82 11.38
C MET A 548 18.45 -13.38 11.44
N MET A 549 18.23 -12.83 12.64
CA MET A 549 17.78 -11.45 12.83
C MET A 549 18.82 -10.44 12.37
N ALA A 550 20.11 -10.66 12.66
CA ALA A 550 21.21 -9.84 12.17
C ALA A 550 21.28 -9.85 10.63
N ASP A 551 21.16 -11.03 10.02
CA ASP A 551 21.12 -11.17 8.56
C ASP A 551 19.91 -10.47 7.92
N TRP A 552 18.74 -10.57 8.56
CA TRP A 552 17.53 -9.91 8.10
C TRP A 552 17.60 -8.39 8.25
N LEU A 553 18.16 -7.89 9.35
CA LEU A 553 18.42 -6.48 9.58
C LEU A 553 19.29 -5.88 8.46
N ALA A 554 20.36 -6.60 8.10
CA ALA A 554 21.30 -6.17 7.08
C ALA A 554 20.71 -6.24 5.65
N ARG A 555 19.94 -7.28 5.31
CA ARG A 555 19.67 -7.60 3.89
C ARG A 555 18.21 -7.82 3.51
N ARG A 556 17.30 -8.13 4.44
CA ARG A 556 15.89 -8.44 4.12
C ARG A 556 14.96 -7.32 4.56
N LYS A 557 14.71 -6.37 3.65
CA LYS A 557 13.80 -5.22 3.87
C LYS A 557 12.45 -5.62 4.49
N SER A 558 11.84 -6.71 4.02
CA SER A 558 10.50 -7.13 4.47
C SER A 558 10.47 -7.88 5.81
N ALA A 559 11.63 -8.23 6.38
CA ALA A 559 11.75 -8.89 7.69
C ALA A 559 12.52 -8.02 8.70
N ARG A 560 13.06 -6.88 8.26
CA ARG A 560 13.79 -5.92 9.08
C ARG A 560 12.99 -5.40 10.30
N PRO A 561 11.68 -5.05 10.18
CA PRO A 561 10.90 -4.64 11.36
C PRO A 561 10.83 -5.72 12.44
N ILE A 562 10.75 -6.99 12.04
CA ILE A 562 10.74 -8.14 12.96
C ILE A 562 12.10 -8.25 13.67
N ALA A 563 13.21 -8.09 12.93
CA ALA A 563 14.55 -8.06 13.52
C ALA A 563 14.72 -6.90 14.52
N MET A 564 14.25 -5.70 14.18
CA MET A 564 14.28 -4.54 15.10
C MET A 564 13.46 -4.77 16.37
N ALA A 565 12.29 -5.40 16.26
CA ALA A 565 11.46 -5.78 17.40
C ALA A 565 12.14 -6.85 18.27
N TRP A 566 12.77 -7.86 17.67
CA TRP A 566 13.54 -8.87 18.38
C TRP A 566 14.73 -8.25 19.12
N PHE A 567 15.54 -7.41 18.47
CA PHE A 567 16.65 -6.72 19.12
C PHE A 567 16.19 -5.76 20.22
N GLY A 568 15.06 -5.07 20.03
CA GLY A 568 14.45 -4.23 21.06
C GLY A 568 13.99 -5.02 22.28
N ARG A 569 13.53 -6.27 22.10
CA ARG A 569 13.11 -7.17 23.17
C ARG A 569 14.30 -7.74 23.96
N HIS A 570 15.38 -8.12 23.27
CA HIS A 570 16.49 -8.89 23.88
C HIS A 570 17.72 -8.04 24.25
N GLY A 571 17.89 -6.86 23.66
CA GLY A 571 18.91 -5.87 24.05
C GLY A 571 20.33 -6.45 24.21
N ALA A 572 20.92 -6.25 25.38
CA ALA A 572 22.26 -6.74 25.73
C ALA A 572 22.40 -8.27 25.62
N ALA A 573 21.32 -9.04 25.84
CA ALA A 573 21.35 -10.50 25.69
C ALA A 573 21.54 -10.91 24.22
N ALA A 574 20.98 -10.14 23.27
CA ALA A 574 21.24 -10.31 21.85
C ALA A 574 22.70 -9.97 21.48
N ALA A 575 23.26 -8.89 22.05
CA ALA A 575 24.66 -8.52 21.85
C ALA A 575 25.59 -9.64 22.31
N ARG A 576 25.31 -10.25 23.47
CA ARG A 576 26.06 -11.39 24.00
C ARG A 576 26.11 -12.55 23.00
N LEU A 577 25.03 -12.85 22.29
CA LEU A 577 25.00 -13.91 21.28
C LEU A 577 25.74 -13.55 19.98
N LEU A 578 25.86 -12.27 19.64
CA LEU A 578 26.41 -11.79 18.37
C LEU A 578 27.91 -11.44 18.40
N ILE A 579 28.49 -11.12 19.57
CA ILE A 579 29.91 -10.76 19.69
C ILE A 579 30.85 -11.82 19.08
N PRO A 580 30.67 -13.14 19.33
CA PRO A 580 31.50 -14.16 18.68
C PRO A 580 31.39 -14.16 17.14
N ALA A 581 30.21 -13.85 16.60
CA ALA A 581 30.02 -13.75 15.15
C ALA A 581 30.66 -12.48 14.57
N ALA A 582 30.59 -11.35 15.29
CA ALA A 582 31.19 -10.07 14.89
C ALA A 582 32.73 -10.09 14.91
N LEU A 583 33.33 -10.86 15.82
CA LEU A 583 34.79 -11.03 15.91
C LEU A 583 35.28 -12.31 15.21
N GLY A 584 34.39 -13.01 14.52
CA GLY A 584 34.64 -14.28 13.86
C GLY A 584 35.33 -14.14 12.49
N LYS A 585 35.21 -15.19 11.67
CA LYS A 585 35.83 -15.22 10.34
C LYS A 585 35.25 -14.12 9.43
N PRO A 586 36.10 -13.39 8.67
CA PRO A 586 35.63 -12.40 7.71
C PRO A 586 34.62 -12.95 6.72
N GLY A 587 33.48 -12.29 6.63
CA GLY A 587 32.39 -12.74 5.77
C GLY A 587 31.06 -12.07 6.08
N ARG A 588 29.99 -12.64 5.51
CA ARG A 588 28.64 -12.10 5.59
C ARG A 588 28.10 -12.04 7.02
N GLN A 589 28.33 -13.10 7.79
CA GLN A 589 27.83 -13.24 9.15
C GLN A 589 28.49 -12.23 10.10
N GLN A 590 29.78 -11.98 9.91
CA GLN A 590 30.53 -10.95 10.65
C GLN A 590 29.91 -9.57 10.45
N ARG A 591 29.77 -9.11 9.21
CA ARG A 591 29.22 -7.77 8.90
C ARG A 591 27.79 -7.59 9.39
N ALA A 592 26.97 -8.64 9.31
CA ALA A 592 25.61 -8.61 9.82
C ALA A 592 25.59 -8.45 11.35
N ALA A 593 26.47 -9.15 12.06
CA ALA A 593 26.62 -9.04 13.51
C ALA A 593 27.19 -7.67 13.93
N GLU A 594 28.22 -7.16 13.25
CA GLU A 594 28.77 -5.82 13.47
C GLU A 594 27.70 -4.73 13.31
N GLY A 595 26.94 -4.77 12.21
CA GLY A 595 25.85 -3.83 11.95
C GLY A 595 24.74 -3.90 13.02
N ALA A 596 24.43 -5.09 13.53
CA ALA A 596 23.47 -5.25 14.63
C ALA A 596 24.01 -4.70 15.96
N LEU A 597 25.30 -4.88 16.26
CA LEU A 597 25.95 -4.33 17.46
C LEU A 597 26.02 -2.80 17.42
N LEU A 598 26.36 -2.21 16.27
CA LEU A 598 26.34 -0.75 16.08
C LEU A 598 24.94 -0.18 16.28
N MET A 599 23.91 -0.85 15.76
CA MET A 599 22.52 -0.45 15.97
C MET A 599 22.09 -0.56 17.45
N LEU A 600 22.50 -1.61 18.15
CA LEU A 600 22.25 -1.76 19.59
C LEU A 600 22.98 -0.68 20.40
N ALA A 601 24.23 -0.37 20.09
CA ALA A 601 25.01 0.69 20.73
C ALA A 601 24.36 2.07 20.53
N ALA A 602 23.87 2.37 19.32
CA ALA A 602 23.16 3.61 19.04
C ALA A 602 21.85 3.77 19.84
N ARG A 603 21.17 2.66 20.20
CA ARG A 603 19.93 2.68 21.00
C ARG A 603 20.13 2.65 22.51
N SER A 604 21.13 1.91 22.98
CA SER A 604 21.29 1.57 24.41
C SER A 604 22.58 2.13 25.04
N GLY A 605 23.42 2.79 24.24
CA GLY A 605 24.71 3.33 24.66
C GLY A 605 25.86 2.33 24.43
N SER A 606 27.00 2.85 23.98
CA SER A 606 28.21 2.05 23.70
C SER A 606 28.75 1.33 24.93
N GLU A 607 28.60 1.91 26.13
CA GLU A 607 29.09 1.33 27.40
C GLU A 607 28.50 -0.04 27.70
N GLN A 608 27.21 -0.24 27.42
CA GLN A 608 26.54 -1.51 27.70
C GLN A 608 27.05 -2.63 26.79
N ILE A 609 27.35 -2.33 25.53
CA ILE A 609 27.91 -3.29 24.57
C ILE A 609 29.35 -3.64 24.93
N LEU A 610 30.15 -2.65 25.35
CA LEU A 610 31.51 -2.85 25.84
C LEU A 610 31.55 -3.71 27.11
N GLN A 611 30.61 -3.51 28.04
CA GLN A 611 30.48 -4.35 29.23
C GLN A 611 30.22 -5.81 28.85
N VAL A 612 29.32 -6.09 27.91
CA VAL A 612 29.06 -7.45 27.43
C VAL A 612 30.29 -8.03 26.69
N ALA A 613 31.00 -7.22 25.90
CA ALA A 613 32.22 -7.65 25.22
C ALA A 613 33.34 -8.02 26.22
N SER A 614 33.42 -7.35 27.37
CA SER A 614 34.39 -7.67 28.43
C SER A 614 34.19 -9.07 29.04
N GLU A 615 32.98 -9.63 29.00
CA GLU A 615 32.69 -11.01 29.43
C GLU A 615 33.46 -12.04 28.57
N TYR A 616 33.82 -11.68 27.34
CA TYR A 616 34.61 -12.48 26.41
C TYR A 616 36.13 -12.21 26.48
N GLY A 617 36.56 -11.33 27.39
CA GLY A 617 37.96 -10.96 27.64
C GLY A 617 38.37 -9.61 27.04
N GLU A 618 39.52 -9.10 27.50
CA GLU A 618 40.02 -7.76 27.13
C GLU A 618 40.24 -7.58 25.62
N GLN A 619 40.66 -8.65 24.92
CA GLN A 619 40.87 -8.62 23.48
C GLN A 619 39.55 -8.43 22.70
N ALA A 620 38.45 -9.03 23.18
CA ALA A 620 37.13 -8.85 22.58
C ALA A 620 36.58 -7.44 22.86
N ALA A 621 36.77 -6.92 24.08
CA ALA A 621 36.38 -5.56 24.44
C ALA A 621 37.08 -4.51 23.57
N ALA A 622 38.41 -4.59 23.40
CA ALA A 622 39.17 -3.64 22.57
C ALA A 622 38.78 -3.70 21.08
N ALA A 623 38.47 -4.89 20.55
CA ALA A 623 38.02 -5.05 19.18
C ALA A 623 36.63 -4.43 18.95
N ILE A 624 35.71 -4.59 19.91
CA ILE A 624 34.39 -3.96 19.87
C ILE A 624 34.49 -2.45 20.07
N GLU A 625 35.37 -1.95 20.94
CA GLU A 625 35.64 -0.51 21.09
C GLU A 625 36.08 0.11 19.76
N THR A 626 37.01 -0.54 19.06
CA THR A 626 37.44 -0.11 17.72
C THR A 626 36.29 -0.09 16.71
N LEU A 627 35.36 -1.04 16.79
CA LEU A 627 34.15 -1.08 15.96
C LEU A 627 33.22 0.10 16.26
N LEU A 628 33.06 0.47 17.53
CA LEU A 628 32.18 1.55 17.97
C LEU A 628 32.76 2.95 17.68
N ASP A 629 34.08 3.09 17.55
CA ASP A 629 34.79 4.34 17.21
C ASP A 629 34.81 4.69 15.71
N ILE A 630 34.12 3.94 14.85
CA ILE A 630 34.06 4.21 13.41
C ILE A 630 33.27 5.51 13.14
N ASP A 631 33.88 6.43 12.37
CA ASP A 631 33.22 7.68 11.91
C ASP A 631 31.88 7.36 11.21
N PRO A 632 30.73 7.85 11.70
CA PRO A 632 29.42 7.63 11.08
C PRO A 632 29.33 8.05 9.61
N LEU A 633 30.14 9.01 9.15
CA LEU A 633 30.20 9.42 7.74
C LEU A 633 30.87 8.35 6.85
N SER A 634 31.66 7.44 7.43
CA SER A 634 32.30 6.35 6.70
C SER A 634 31.42 5.10 6.56
N LEU A 635 30.26 5.07 7.22
CA LEU A 635 29.29 3.98 7.12
C LEU A 635 28.49 4.08 5.82
N LEU A 636 29.05 3.53 4.75
CA LEU A 636 28.46 3.53 3.41
C LEU A 636 27.75 2.20 3.11
N PRO A 637 26.65 2.21 2.32
CA PRO A 637 26.05 0.97 1.84
C PRO A 637 26.97 0.25 0.85
N ASP A 638 26.87 -1.09 0.77
CA ASP A 638 27.61 -1.94 -0.19
C ASP A 638 27.52 -1.44 -1.64
N LYS A 639 26.39 -0.79 -1.99
CA LYS A 639 26.19 -0.14 -3.28
C LYS A 639 25.59 1.24 -3.05
N ILE A 640 26.30 2.27 -3.52
CA ILE A 640 25.78 3.63 -3.55
C ILE A 640 24.54 3.69 -4.47
N PRO A 641 23.40 4.21 -4.00
CA PRO A 641 22.19 4.29 -4.79
C PRO A 641 22.38 5.27 -5.96
N SER A 642 21.86 4.90 -7.13
CA SER A 642 21.77 5.82 -8.27
C SER A 642 20.54 6.69 -8.10
N VAL A 643 20.73 8.00 -8.03
CA VAL A 643 19.64 8.97 -8.10
C VAL A 643 19.10 8.99 -9.54
N GLY A 644 17.79 8.84 -9.72
CA GLY A 644 17.17 8.86 -11.03
C GLY A 644 17.25 10.24 -11.70
N GLY A 645 17.31 10.27 -13.04
CA GLY A 645 17.36 11.53 -13.81
C GLY A 645 16.17 12.48 -13.60
N TRP A 646 15.10 12.01 -12.94
CA TRP A 646 13.99 12.84 -12.54
C TRP A 646 14.37 13.88 -11.46
N ALA A 647 15.43 13.65 -10.67
CA ALA A 647 15.89 14.53 -9.59
C ALA A 647 17.06 15.45 -10.01
N ASP A 648 16.90 16.16 -11.12
CA ASP A 648 17.91 17.11 -11.61
C ASP A 648 17.95 18.39 -10.73
N PRO A 649 19.10 18.75 -10.13
CA PRO A 649 19.26 20.01 -9.39
C PRO A 649 18.85 21.28 -10.16
N ALA A 650 18.99 21.28 -11.50
CA ALA A 650 18.60 22.41 -12.34
C ALA A 650 17.09 22.68 -12.31
N LEU A 651 16.30 21.66 -11.91
CA LEU A 651 14.85 21.72 -11.91
C LEU A 651 14.26 21.70 -10.48
N LEU A 652 15.12 21.79 -9.46
CA LEU A 652 14.74 21.84 -8.05
C LEU A 652 14.94 23.25 -7.47
N PRO A 653 14.15 23.63 -6.43
CA PRO A 653 14.40 24.84 -5.65
C PRO A 653 15.83 24.86 -5.11
N GLN A 654 16.47 26.03 -5.10
CA GLN A 654 17.84 26.17 -4.62
C GLN A 654 17.92 26.08 -3.08
N ILE A 655 18.88 25.30 -2.59
CA ILE A 655 19.22 25.23 -1.16
C ILE A 655 20.17 26.38 -0.84
N VAL A 656 19.92 27.11 0.24
CA VAL A 656 20.65 28.34 0.60
C VAL A 656 21.48 28.10 1.86
N LEU A 657 22.74 28.57 1.86
CA LEU A 657 23.60 28.51 3.04
C LEU A 657 23.17 29.53 4.10
N THR A 658 23.24 29.16 5.38
CA THR A 658 22.91 30.06 6.52
C THR A 658 23.86 31.24 6.63
N ASN A 659 25.09 31.12 6.10
CA ASN A 659 26.12 32.16 6.13
C ASN A 659 25.94 33.24 5.04
N GLY A 660 24.90 33.16 4.21
CA GLY A 660 24.62 34.13 3.16
C GLY A 660 25.54 34.06 1.93
N ALA A 661 26.39 33.04 1.81
CA ALA A 661 27.34 32.92 0.69
C ALA A 661 26.70 32.52 -0.66
N GLY A 662 25.39 32.25 -0.69
CA GLY A 662 24.64 31.91 -1.90
C GLY A 662 23.97 30.53 -1.83
N ALA A 663 23.59 30.02 -3.00
CA ALA A 663 22.94 28.73 -3.16
C ALA A 663 23.95 27.60 -3.31
N LEU A 664 23.59 26.37 -2.89
CA LEU A 664 24.40 25.19 -3.19
C LEU A 664 24.57 25.02 -4.71
N PRO A 665 25.80 24.82 -5.21
CA PRO A 665 26.04 24.47 -6.60
C PRO A 665 25.37 23.14 -6.99
N PRO A 666 25.12 22.88 -8.30
CA PRO A 666 24.48 21.65 -8.77
C PRO A 666 25.18 20.36 -8.30
N ASP A 667 26.52 20.35 -8.25
CA ASP A 667 27.28 19.15 -7.86
C ASP A 667 27.19 18.87 -6.35
N ALA A 668 27.24 19.92 -5.52
CA ALA A 668 26.96 19.79 -4.09
C ALA A 668 25.53 19.29 -3.84
N THR A 669 24.57 19.77 -4.65
CA THR A 669 23.17 19.31 -4.58
C THR A 669 23.04 17.83 -4.98
N ARG A 670 23.80 17.35 -5.99
CA ARG A 670 23.86 15.92 -6.34
C ARG A 670 24.41 15.06 -5.21
N HIS A 671 25.45 15.52 -4.52
CA HIS A 671 25.97 14.84 -3.34
C HIS A 671 24.91 14.75 -2.24
N PHE A 672 24.18 15.83 -1.99
CA PHE A 672 23.08 15.82 -1.01
C PHE A 672 21.93 14.88 -1.41
N LEU A 673 21.52 14.87 -2.68
CA LEU A 673 20.54 13.90 -3.20
C LEU A 673 20.99 12.45 -2.99
N THR A 674 22.30 12.18 -3.13
CA THR A 674 22.87 10.86 -2.85
C THR A 674 22.76 10.51 -1.36
N MET A 675 23.02 11.45 -0.46
CA MET A 675 22.82 11.26 1.00
C MET A 675 21.37 10.92 1.34
N LEU A 676 20.42 11.62 0.73
CA LEU A 676 18.98 11.35 0.91
C LEU A 676 18.59 9.97 0.35
N ALA A 677 19.13 9.59 -0.81
CA ALA A 677 18.89 8.28 -1.41
C ALA A 677 19.53 7.11 -0.63
N MET A 678 20.63 7.36 0.10
CA MET A 678 21.23 6.38 1.02
C MET A 678 20.40 6.19 2.30
N SER A 679 19.65 7.21 2.69
CA SER A 679 18.90 7.27 3.94
C SER A 679 17.59 6.47 3.87
N LYS A 680 17.15 5.97 5.03
CA LYS A 680 15.87 5.26 5.21
C LYS A 680 15.20 5.73 6.51
N PRO A 681 13.88 5.52 6.66
CA PRO A 681 13.23 5.72 7.96
C PRO A 681 14.00 4.99 9.08
N SER A 682 14.28 5.70 10.18
CA SER A 682 15.08 5.23 11.33
C SER A 682 16.57 4.92 11.05
N GLU A 683 17.09 5.19 9.86
CA GLU A 683 18.50 5.00 9.47
C GLU A 683 18.90 6.11 8.49
N VAL A 684 18.98 7.34 9.01
CA VAL A 684 19.36 8.52 8.23
C VAL A 684 20.89 8.57 8.15
N TYR A 685 21.42 8.73 6.95
CA TYR A 685 22.86 8.89 6.77
C TYR A 685 23.34 10.16 7.50
N ALA A 686 24.40 10.05 8.29
CA ALA A 686 24.88 11.11 9.17
C ALA A 686 25.16 12.44 8.44
N GLY A 687 25.53 12.38 7.16
CA GLY A 687 25.75 13.58 6.34
C GLY A 687 24.52 14.46 6.16
N VAL A 688 23.29 13.93 6.30
CA VAL A 688 22.06 14.74 6.23
C VAL A 688 21.99 15.74 7.38
N ALA A 689 22.36 15.33 8.60
CA ALA A 689 22.39 16.22 9.77
C ALA A 689 23.42 17.34 9.57
N ALA A 690 24.61 17.02 9.08
CA ALA A 690 25.65 18.00 8.79
C ALA A 690 25.22 19.06 7.75
N VAL A 691 24.44 18.67 6.74
CA VAL A 691 23.90 19.63 5.76
C VAL A 691 22.81 20.52 6.38
N LYS A 692 21.97 19.98 7.27
CA LYS A 692 20.94 20.76 7.98
C LYS A 692 21.53 21.89 8.83
N GLU A 693 22.73 21.72 9.37
CA GLU A 693 23.40 22.74 10.20
C GLU A 693 23.91 23.94 9.39
N VAL A 694 24.22 23.76 8.11
CA VAL A 694 24.84 24.80 7.27
C VAL A 694 23.89 25.45 6.26
N CYS A 695 22.66 24.93 6.14
CA CYS A 695 21.65 25.40 5.20
C CYS A 695 20.41 25.93 5.92
N THR A 696 19.71 26.90 5.32
CA THR A 696 18.51 27.47 5.95
C THR A 696 17.36 26.46 5.97
N PRO A 697 16.63 26.31 7.09
CA PRO A 697 15.50 25.37 7.18
C PRO A 697 14.45 25.59 6.10
N GLU A 698 14.16 26.85 5.75
CA GLU A 698 13.14 27.21 4.76
C GLU A 698 13.52 26.75 3.35
N SER A 699 14.80 26.88 2.98
CA SER A 699 15.27 26.44 1.66
C SER A 699 15.33 24.92 1.55
N LEU A 700 15.66 24.23 2.65
CA LEU A 700 15.62 22.76 2.74
C LEU A 700 14.19 22.23 2.62
N ALA A 701 13.21 22.84 3.31
CA ALA A 701 11.81 22.45 3.21
C ALA A 701 11.24 22.69 1.80
N ALA A 702 11.56 23.83 1.18
CA ALA A 702 11.18 24.13 -0.20
C ALA A 702 11.78 23.12 -1.20
N PHE A 703 13.09 22.84 -1.08
CA PHE A 703 13.79 21.83 -1.87
C PHE A 703 13.16 20.44 -1.69
N SER A 704 12.94 20.04 -0.45
CA SER A 704 12.35 18.76 -0.05
C SER A 704 10.97 18.56 -0.68
N TRP A 705 10.11 19.59 -0.63
CA TRP A 705 8.81 19.53 -1.29
C TRP A 705 8.91 19.46 -2.82
N GLY A 706 9.78 20.29 -3.43
CA GLY A 706 10.00 20.28 -4.87
C GLY A 706 10.49 18.93 -5.39
N LEU A 707 11.38 18.29 -4.63
CA LEU A 707 11.87 16.94 -4.92
C LEU A 707 10.76 15.89 -4.88
N PHE A 708 9.92 15.94 -3.85
CA PHE A 708 8.75 15.08 -3.73
C PHE A 708 7.77 15.26 -4.91
N GLN A 709 7.50 16.50 -5.33
CA GLN A 709 6.64 16.77 -6.49
C GLN A 709 7.21 16.15 -7.78
N ARG A 710 8.51 16.32 -8.03
CA ARG A 710 9.16 15.72 -9.20
C ARG A 710 9.08 14.20 -9.19
N TRP A 711 9.26 13.58 -8.02
CA TRP A 711 9.07 12.14 -7.87
C TRP A 711 7.62 11.71 -8.20
N GLN A 712 6.61 12.47 -7.75
CA GLN A 712 5.22 12.19 -8.11
C GLN A 712 4.96 12.34 -9.60
N MET A 713 5.49 13.38 -10.24
CA MET A 713 5.36 13.65 -11.68
C MET A 713 6.04 12.55 -12.51
N ALA A 714 7.16 12.00 -12.04
CA ALA A 714 7.83 10.84 -12.63
C ALA A 714 7.08 9.52 -12.41
N GLY A 715 5.87 9.56 -11.84
CA GLY A 715 5.02 8.39 -11.62
C GLY A 715 5.28 7.66 -10.31
N ALA A 716 5.99 8.29 -9.38
CA ALA A 716 6.38 7.74 -8.09
C ALA A 716 7.14 6.40 -8.23
N PRO A 717 8.30 6.37 -8.93
CA PRO A 717 9.07 5.15 -9.14
C PRO A 717 9.38 4.46 -7.81
N SER A 718 9.01 3.18 -7.72
CA SER A 718 9.08 2.43 -6.45
C SER A 718 10.50 2.26 -5.85
N PRO A 719 11.60 2.16 -6.64
CA PRO A 719 12.95 2.14 -6.07
C PRO A 719 13.31 3.44 -5.35
N ASP A 720 12.69 4.55 -5.73
CA ASP A 720 12.98 5.90 -5.24
C ASP A 720 11.98 6.38 -4.17
N GLY A 721 11.37 5.47 -3.42
CA GLY A 721 10.44 5.82 -2.34
C GLY A 721 11.04 6.74 -1.26
N TRP A 722 12.38 6.84 -1.21
CA TRP A 722 13.11 7.77 -0.35
C TRP A 722 12.73 9.25 -0.58
N ALA A 723 12.26 9.61 -1.80
CA ALA A 723 11.80 10.96 -2.11
C ALA A 723 10.58 11.41 -1.29
N LEU A 724 9.75 10.45 -0.86
CA LEU A 724 8.66 10.69 0.09
C LEU A 724 9.18 10.67 1.53
N SER A 725 10.04 9.70 1.87
CA SER A 725 10.57 9.56 3.24
C SER A 725 11.38 10.77 3.70
N GLN A 726 12.12 11.42 2.79
CA GLN A 726 12.93 12.59 3.13
C GLN A 726 12.12 13.82 3.58
N LEU A 727 10.82 13.88 3.25
CA LEU A 727 9.92 14.87 3.85
C LEU A 727 9.93 14.78 5.38
N GLY A 728 10.13 13.58 5.93
CA GLY A 728 10.27 13.34 7.37
C GLY A 728 11.43 14.07 8.02
N TRP A 729 12.53 14.29 7.28
CA TRP A 729 13.78 14.81 7.84
C TRP A 729 14.01 16.29 7.56
N LEU A 730 13.47 16.77 6.43
CA LEU A 730 13.68 18.11 5.90
C LEU A 730 12.40 18.95 5.85
N GLY A 731 11.23 18.33 6.05
CA GLY A 731 9.94 19.02 6.00
C GLY A 731 9.67 19.85 7.25
N ASP A 732 8.77 20.81 7.09
CA ASP A 732 8.28 21.75 8.10
C ASP A 732 6.75 21.64 8.27
N ASP A 733 6.16 22.52 9.08
CA ASP A 733 4.70 22.54 9.30
C ASP A 733 3.90 22.84 8.02
N GLU A 734 4.47 23.58 7.06
CA GLU A 734 3.84 23.78 5.75
C GLU A 734 3.84 22.48 4.93
N THR A 735 4.94 21.71 5.00
CA THR A 735 5.03 20.36 4.42
C THR A 735 3.96 19.45 4.99
N VAL A 736 3.75 19.46 6.31
CA VAL A 736 2.68 18.70 7.00
C VAL A 736 1.30 19.05 6.45
N ARG A 737 0.99 20.36 6.34
CA ARG A 737 -0.31 20.86 5.86
C ARG A 737 -0.57 20.46 4.41
N ARG A 738 0.46 20.44 3.56
CA ARG A 738 0.37 20.05 2.16
C ARG A 738 0.32 18.53 1.97
N LEU A 739 1.03 17.76 2.80
CA LEU A 739 1.10 16.30 2.72
C LEU A 739 -0.16 15.63 3.27
N THR A 740 -0.75 16.16 4.34
CA THR A 740 -1.91 15.54 5.02
C THR A 740 -3.12 15.28 4.08
N PRO A 741 -3.56 16.24 3.23
CA PRO A 741 -4.62 15.98 2.25
C PRO A 741 -4.27 14.85 1.28
N LEU A 742 -3.01 14.74 0.85
CA LEU A 742 -2.55 13.67 -0.03
C LEU A 742 -2.61 12.30 0.65
N ILE A 743 -2.17 12.22 1.91
CA ILE A 743 -2.25 10.99 2.73
C ILE A 743 -3.70 10.51 2.84
N ARG A 744 -4.65 11.43 3.04
CA ARG A 744 -6.08 11.10 3.16
C ARG A 744 -6.70 10.64 1.83
N ALA A 745 -6.21 11.12 0.69
CA ALA A 745 -6.71 10.79 -0.64
C ALA A 745 -6.15 9.47 -1.18
N TRP A 746 -4.84 9.21 -0.96
CA TRP A 746 -4.14 8.08 -1.59
C TRP A 746 -4.77 6.70 -1.42
N PRO A 747 -5.34 6.29 -0.26
CA PRO A 747 -5.99 4.99 -0.16
C PRO A 747 -7.12 4.81 -1.19
N GLY A 748 -7.92 5.85 -1.46
CA GLY A 748 -8.97 5.82 -2.47
C GLY A 748 -8.43 5.78 -3.90
N GLU A 749 -7.18 6.17 -4.09
CA GLU A 749 -6.46 6.12 -5.36
C GLU A 749 -5.60 4.85 -5.48
N GLY A 750 -5.72 3.85 -4.60
CA GLY A 750 -4.87 2.64 -4.61
C GLY A 750 -3.41 2.89 -4.18
N GLY A 751 -3.14 4.01 -3.51
CA GLY A 751 -1.84 4.45 -3.01
C GLY A 751 -1.54 4.10 -1.55
N HIS A 752 -2.08 2.99 -1.01
CA HIS A 752 -1.95 2.64 0.41
C HIS A 752 -0.52 2.70 0.96
N LYS A 753 0.47 2.18 0.22
CA LYS A 753 1.88 2.24 0.63
C LYS A 753 2.42 3.66 0.76
N LYS A 754 2.01 4.57 -0.14
CA LYS A 754 2.37 5.99 -0.06
C LYS A 754 1.70 6.65 1.16
N ALA A 755 0.46 6.28 1.45
CA ALA A 755 -0.24 6.79 2.62
C ALA A 755 0.45 6.39 3.92
N VAL A 756 0.85 5.12 4.06
CA VAL A 756 1.62 4.66 5.23
C VAL A 756 2.97 5.37 5.32
N ALA A 757 3.74 5.44 4.23
CA ALA A 757 5.02 6.16 4.23
C ALA A 757 4.86 7.67 4.51
N GLY A 758 3.72 8.27 4.15
CA GLY A 758 3.38 9.64 4.53
C GLY A 758 3.08 9.78 6.02
N LEU A 759 2.44 8.80 6.66
CA LEU A 759 2.29 8.78 8.13
C LEU A 759 3.65 8.68 8.82
N ASP A 760 4.55 7.84 8.30
CA ASP A 760 5.92 7.74 8.81
C ASP A 760 6.63 9.09 8.69
N ALA A 761 6.48 9.80 7.57
CA ALA A 761 7.04 11.15 7.41
C ALA A 761 6.46 12.15 8.42
N LEU A 762 5.14 12.12 8.70
CA LEU A 762 4.55 12.99 9.73
C LEU A 762 5.09 12.67 11.13
N ALA A 763 5.22 11.39 11.47
CA ALA A 763 5.77 10.96 12.76
C ALA A 763 7.24 11.39 12.92
N GLU A 764 8.01 11.35 11.83
CA GLU A 764 9.43 11.72 11.82
C GLU A 764 9.66 13.25 11.89
N ILE A 765 8.78 14.06 11.27
CA ILE A 765 8.83 15.53 11.40
C ILE A 765 8.67 15.92 12.88
N GLY A 766 7.77 15.22 13.60
CA GLY A 766 7.71 15.24 15.06
C GLY A 766 7.29 16.57 15.72
N THR A 767 6.92 17.59 14.95
CA THR A 767 6.36 18.84 15.49
C THR A 767 4.96 18.62 16.05
N ASP A 768 4.50 19.47 16.97
CA ASP A 768 3.14 19.39 17.53
C ASP A 768 2.08 19.44 16.43
N VAL A 769 2.31 20.24 15.38
CA VAL A 769 1.45 20.30 14.19
C VAL A 769 1.46 18.94 13.46
N ALA A 770 2.62 18.32 13.25
CA ALA A 770 2.72 17.00 12.61
C ALA A 770 1.98 15.92 13.41
N LEU A 771 2.17 15.88 14.73
CA LEU A 771 1.53 14.92 15.62
C LEU A 771 0.01 15.15 15.73
N MET A 772 -0.44 16.41 15.75
CA MET A 772 -1.87 16.77 15.66
C MET A 772 -2.49 16.26 14.36
N HIS A 773 -1.83 16.48 13.21
CA HIS A 773 -2.31 15.99 11.91
C HIS A 773 -2.34 14.46 11.84
N LEU A 774 -1.31 13.79 12.37
CA LEU A 774 -1.24 12.33 12.49
C LEU A 774 -2.37 11.78 13.37
N HIS A 775 -2.60 12.38 14.54
CA HIS A 775 -3.71 12.01 15.43
C HIS A 775 -5.07 12.23 14.76
N GLY A 776 -5.26 13.36 14.08
CA GLY A 776 -6.47 13.64 13.31
C GLY A 776 -6.74 12.61 12.20
N ILE A 777 -5.69 12.02 11.59
CA ILE A 777 -5.84 10.90 10.66
C ILE A 777 -6.25 9.62 11.40
N ALA A 778 -5.60 9.32 12.54
CA ALA A 778 -5.90 8.15 13.38
C ALA A 778 -7.36 8.11 13.88
N GLN A 779 -8.00 9.27 14.04
CA GLN A 779 -9.39 9.36 14.47
C GLN A 779 -10.40 9.33 13.31
N LYS A 780 -10.18 10.15 12.29
CA LYS A 780 -11.25 10.56 11.34
C LYS A 780 -11.16 9.92 9.95
N VAL A 781 -10.08 9.21 9.62
CA VAL A 781 -9.95 8.68 8.25
C VAL A 781 -10.88 7.48 8.02
N LYS A 782 -11.60 7.50 6.90
CA LYS A 782 -12.57 6.45 6.53
C LYS A 782 -11.93 5.10 6.15
N PHE A 783 -10.64 5.08 5.87
CA PHE A 783 -9.92 3.90 5.39
C PHE A 783 -9.33 3.11 6.57
N LYS A 784 -9.93 1.98 6.94
CA LYS A 784 -9.55 1.14 8.11
C LYS A 784 -8.04 0.87 8.19
N GLY A 785 -7.43 0.37 7.11
CA GLY A 785 -6.00 0.06 7.10
C GLY A 785 -5.08 1.26 7.35
N LEU A 786 -5.45 2.45 6.87
CA LEU A 786 -4.70 3.68 7.15
C LEU A 786 -4.95 4.16 8.58
N LYS A 787 -6.19 4.07 9.07
CA LYS A 787 -6.58 4.41 10.44
C LYS A 787 -5.77 3.59 11.45
N THR A 788 -5.75 2.26 11.30
CA THR A 788 -4.98 1.35 12.16
C THR A 788 -3.50 1.67 12.15
N LYS A 789 -2.89 1.92 10.97
CA LYS A 789 -1.48 2.30 10.88
C LYS A 789 -1.18 3.63 11.58
N ALA A 790 -2.06 4.62 11.46
CA ALA A 790 -1.91 5.89 12.17
C ALA A 790 -2.06 5.71 13.70
N GLN A 791 -2.99 4.86 14.16
CA GLN A 791 -3.15 4.52 15.58
C GLN A 791 -1.92 3.80 16.15
N GLU A 792 -1.35 2.84 15.40
CA GLU A 792 -0.08 2.18 15.76
C GLU A 792 1.05 3.21 15.92
N LYS A 793 1.18 4.16 14.98
CA LYS A 793 2.21 5.21 15.03
C LYS A 793 2.03 6.14 16.22
N ILE A 794 0.79 6.57 16.52
CA ILE A 794 0.51 7.36 17.72
C ILE A 794 0.87 6.58 18.99
N LYS A 795 0.56 5.28 19.04
CA LYS A 795 0.92 4.42 20.18
C LYS A 795 2.45 4.31 20.35
N GLU A 796 3.19 4.17 19.25
CA GLU A 796 4.66 4.17 19.26
C GLU A 796 5.23 5.50 19.78
N VAL A 797 4.74 6.64 19.27
CA VAL A 797 5.18 7.98 19.71
C VAL A 797 4.82 8.22 21.18
N ALA A 798 3.60 7.87 21.60
CA ALA A 798 3.15 8.05 22.98
C ALA A 798 3.97 7.19 23.95
N ALA A 799 4.21 5.92 23.63
CA ALA A 799 5.06 5.03 24.43
C ALA A 799 6.50 5.57 24.55
N GLY A 800 7.05 6.14 23.47
CA GLY A 800 8.38 6.79 23.50
C GLY A 800 8.45 8.00 24.43
N LEU A 801 7.32 8.65 24.69
CA LEU A 801 7.19 9.79 25.61
C LEU A 801 6.69 9.40 27.01
N GLY A 802 6.45 8.11 27.27
CA GLY A 802 5.88 7.63 28.53
C GLY A 802 4.41 8.02 28.73
N LEU A 803 3.67 8.28 27.65
CA LEU A 803 2.28 8.73 27.66
C LEU A 803 1.37 7.65 27.04
N SER A 804 0.09 7.63 27.44
CA SER A 804 -0.95 6.98 26.64
C SER A 804 -1.26 7.77 25.36
N PRO A 805 -1.78 7.14 24.29
CA PRO A 805 -2.23 7.84 23.07
C PRO A 805 -3.15 9.03 23.35
N GLU A 806 -4.00 8.90 24.35
CA GLU A 806 -4.97 9.92 24.72
C GLU A 806 -4.33 11.05 25.57
N GLN A 807 -3.39 10.74 26.47
CA GLN A 807 -2.60 11.77 27.17
C GLN A 807 -1.74 12.57 26.20
N LEU A 808 -1.14 11.90 25.21
CA LEU A 808 -0.43 12.57 24.13
C LEU A 808 -1.37 13.54 23.40
N ALA A 809 -2.59 13.11 23.07
CA ALA A 809 -3.55 13.96 22.39
C ALA A 809 -4.07 15.13 23.26
N ASP A 810 -4.16 14.97 24.58
CA ASP A 810 -4.47 16.08 25.51
C ASP A 810 -3.34 17.12 25.53
N ARG A 811 -2.08 16.67 25.49
CA ARG A 811 -0.88 17.53 25.45
C ARG A 811 -0.65 18.24 24.12
N LEU A 812 -1.06 17.65 23.00
CA LEU A 812 -0.78 18.15 21.64
C LEU A 812 -1.64 19.35 21.21
N VAL A 813 -2.52 19.87 22.08
CA VAL A 813 -3.31 21.05 21.75
C VAL A 813 -2.40 22.29 21.82
N PRO A 814 -2.18 23.01 20.69
CA PRO A 814 -1.34 24.19 20.70
C PRO A 814 -2.01 25.33 21.47
N ASP A 815 -1.19 26.18 22.11
CA ASP A 815 -1.65 27.46 22.68
C ASP A 815 -2.01 28.48 21.60
N PHE A 816 -1.58 28.25 20.35
CA PHE A 816 -1.72 29.14 19.20
C PHE A 816 -1.14 30.55 19.40
N GLY A 817 -0.16 30.70 20.29
CA GLY A 817 0.38 32.00 20.68
C GLY A 817 -0.62 32.88 21.43
N LEU A 818 -1.65 32.26 22.03
CA LEU A 818 -2.56 32.93 22.94
C LEU A 818 -1.88 33.14 24.30
N ASP A 819 -2.11 34.30 24.90
CA ASP A 819 -1.69 34.60 26.26
C ASP A 819 -2.62 33.95 27.30
N HIS A 820 -2.33 34.19 28.59
CA HIS A 820 -3.07 33.57 29.68
C HIS A 820 -4.56 33.92 29.69
N ASP A 821 -5.00 35.01 29.04
CA ASP A 821 -6.41 35.40 28.94
C ASP A 821 -7.13 34.71 27.77
N GLY A 822 -6.43 33.86 27.01
CA GLY A 822 -6.94 33.26 25.78
C GLY A 822 -6.99 34.25 24.61
N ALA A 823 -6.13 35.28 24.63
CA ALA A 823 -6.09 36.33 23.61
C ALA A 823 -4.73 36.43 22.90
N MET A 824 -4.71 36.98 21.68
CA MET A 824 -3.48 37.22 20.91
C MET A 824 -3.44 38.66 20.39
N THR A 825 -2.27 39.27 20.41
CA THR A 825 -2.05 40.62 19.83
C THR A 825 -1.41 40.49 18.44
N LEU A 826 -2.00 41.15 17.45
CA LEU A 826 -1.51 41.24 16.07
C LEU A 826 -0.96 42.65 15.83
N ASP A 827 0.32 42.74 15.49
CA ASP A 827 1.03 44.00 15.34
C ASP A 827 1.14 44.42 13.86
N TYR A 828 0.63 45.60 13.53
CA TYR A 828 0.76 46.18 12.19
C TYR A 828 1.80 47.32 12.17
N GLY A 829 2.48 47.60 13.28
CA GLY A 829 3.41 48.72 13.49
C GLY A 829 2.73 49.90 14.19
N PRO A 830 2.11 50.86 13.47
CA PRO A 830 1.50 52.04 14.08
C PRO A 830 0.12 51.77 14.70
N ARG A 831 -0.39 50.53 14.61
CA ARG A 831 -1.62 50.07 15.23
C ARG A 831 -1.54 48.57 15.48
N SER A 832 -2.26 48.09 16.46
CA SER A 832 -2.35 46.68 16.84
C SER A 832 -3.81 46.26 17.03
N PHE A 833 -4.06 44.96 16.97
CA PHE A 833 -5.39 44.39 17.15
C PHE A 833 -5.32 43.24 18.15
N ARG A 834 -6.32 43.12 19.02
CA ARG A 834 -6.41 42.01 19.96
C ARG A 834 -7.48 41.03 19.50
N VAL A 835 -7.12 39.75 19.46
CA VAL A 835 -7.98 38.64 19.06
C VAL A 835 -8.38 37.88 20.31
N GLY A 836 -9.67 37.63 20.49
CA GLY A 836 -10.22 36.77 21.54
C GLY A 836 -11.28 35.81 20.97
N PHE A 837 -11.89 34.97 21.81
CA PHE A 837 -12.89 33.98 21.40
C PHE A 837 -14.23 34.18 22.09
N ASP A 838 -15.31 34.03 21.33
CA ASP A 838 -16.67 33.97 21.90
C ASP A 838 -16.96 32.60 22.53
N GLU A 839 -18.15 32.47 23.13
CA GLU A 839 -18.64 31.21 23.70
C GLU A 839 -18.72 30.07 22.69
N GLN A 840 -18.71 30.31 21.37
CA GLN A 840 -18.67 29.26 20.36
C GLN A 840 -17.27 29.03 19.80
N LEU A 841 -16.23 29.54 20.48
CA LEU A 841 -14.83 29.51 20.05
C LEU A 841 -14.61 30.14 18.67
N LYS A 842 -15.43 31.13 18.31
CA LYS A 842 -15.19 31.93 17.10
C LYS A 842 -14.31 33.12 17.47
N PRO A 843 -13.24 33.37 16.68
CA PRO A 843 -12.37 34.49 16.95
C PRO A 843 -13.08 35.81 16.62
N TYR A 844 -13.06 36.76 17.57
CA TYR A 844 -13.41 38.16 17.37
C TYR A 844 -12.16 39.04 17.47
N VAL A 845 -12.23 40.26 16.93
CA VAL A 845 -11.11 41.20 16.89
C VAL A 845 -11.53 42.52 17.50
N THR A 846 -10.72 43.09 18.38
CA THR A 846 -10.83 44.45 18.89
C THR A 846 -9.64 45.30 18.44
N ASP A 847 -9.84 46.60 18.31
CA ASP A 847 -8.73 47.55 18.14
C ASP A 847 -8.11 47.96 19.48
N GLU A 848 -7.11 48.85 19.44
CA GLU A 848 -6.39 49.36 20.61
C GLU A 848 -7.28 50.10 21.62
N ASP A 849 -8.41 50.66 21.17
CA ASP A 849 -9.41 51.30 22.03
C ASP A 849 -10.39 50.28 22.66
N GLY A 850 -10.20 48.98 22.39
CA GLY A 850 -11.10 47.91 22.82
C GLY A 850 -12.40 47.81 22.01
N LYS A 851 -12.54 48.54 20.87
CA LYS A 851 -13.76 48.50 20.07
C LYS A 851 -13.79 47.26 19.17
N PRO A 852 -14.90 46.50 19.16
CA PRO A 852 -15.03 45.31 18.32
C PRO A 852 -15.05 45.66 16.82
N ARG A 853 -14.40 44.81 16.04
CA ARG A 853 -14.31 44.89 14.57
C ARG A 853 -14.92 43.64 13.94
N LYS A 854 -15.69 43.83 12.87
CA LYS A 854 -16.32 42.72 12.14
C LYS A 854 -15.32 41.77 11.47
N ALA A 855 -14.12 42.25 11.16
CA ALA A 855 -13.02 41.48 10.60
C ALA A 855 -11.70 42.21 10.86
N LEU A 856 -10.59 41.47 10.86
CA LEU A 856 -9.25 42.05 10.86
C LEU A 856 -9.04 42.89 9.58
N PRO A 857 -8.64 44.17 9.68
CA PRO A 857 -8.37 45.01 8.51
C PRO A 857 -7.27 44.45 7.61
N LYS A 858 -7.41 44.60 6.29
CA LYS A 858 -6.33 44.26 5.35
C LYS A 858 -5.13 45.21 5.57
N PRO A 859 -3.88 44.73 5.40
CA PRO A 859 -2.70 45.58 5.41
C PRO A 859 -2.84 46.74 4.41
N GLY A 860 -2.55 47.96 4.86
CA GLY A 860 -2.62 49.18 4.05
C GLY A 860 -1.26 49.87 3.92
N ALA A 861 -1.17 50.88 3.06
CA ALA A 861 0.08 51.58 2.74
C ALA A 861 0.72 52.38 3.90
N LYS A 862 0.01 52.50 5.03
CA LYS A 862 0.51 53.15 6.26
C LYS A 862 0.92 52.15 7.34
N ASP A 863 0.65 50.86 7.12
CA ASP A 863 1.06 49.80 8.04
C ASP A 863 2.49 49.37 7.69
N ASP A 864 3.15 48.70 8.62
CA ASP A 864 4.48 48.13 8.40
C ASP A 864 4.43 47.09 7.26
N PRO A 865 5.32 47.20 6.25
CA PRO A 865 5.27 46.37 5.05
C PRO A 865 5.59 44.88 5.32
N ASP A 866 6.25 44.56 6.43
CA ASP A 866 6.63 43.20 6.80
C ASP A 866 5.68 42.63 7.87
N LEU A 867 5.41 43.38 8.95
CA LEU A 867 4.60 42.92 10.07
C LEU A 867 3.12 42.76 9.70
N ALA A 868 2.52 43.70 8.97
CA ALA A 868 1.08 43.67 8.72
C ALA A 868 0.66 42.49 7.81
N PRO A 869 1.33 42.19 6.68
CA PRO A 869 1.03 40.98 5.89
C PRO A 869 1.25 39.69 6.68
N ALA A 870 2.31 39.62 7.50
CA ALA A 870 2.61 38.46 8.33
C ALA A 870 1.50 38.24 9.39
N SER A 871 1.09 39.28 10.12
CA SER A 871 0.00 39.21 11.10
C SER A 871 -1.36 38.90 10.46
N TYR A 872 -1.65 39.44 9.27
CA TYR A 872 -2.88 39.09 8.55
C TYR A 872 -2.91 37.61 8.12
N LYS A 873 -1.78 37.09 7.66
CA LYS A 873 -1.61 35.66 7.35
C LYS A 873 -1.76 34.81 8.61
N ALA A 874 -1.10 35.18 9.71
CA ALA A 874 -1.18 34.49 10.99
C ALA A 874 -2.63 34.37 11.50
N PHE A 875 -3.41 35.45 11.42
CA PHE A 875 -4.83 35.44 11.80
C PHE A 875 -5.68 34.50 10.92
N SER A 876 -5.44 34.47 9.61
CA SER A 876 -6.15 33.57 8.70
C SER A 876 -5.87 32.10 9.00
N THR A 877 -4.61 31.79 9.34
CA THR A 877 -4.17 30.46 9.78
C THR A 877 -4.80 30.10 11.12
N LEU A 878 -4.71 30.97 12.13
CA LEU A 878 -5.32 30.79 13.45
C LEU A 878 -6.80 30.42 13.37
N LYS A 879 -7.58 31.16 12.57
CA LYS A 879 -9.01 30.92 12.42
C LYS A 879 -9.34 29.52 11.89
N LYS A 880 -8.52 28.99 10.98
CA LYS A 880 -8.71 27.64 10.41
C LYS A 880 -8.30 26.57 11.42
N ASP A 881 -7.17 26.78 12.08
CA ASP A 881 -6.59 25.78 12.99
C ASP A 881 -7.43 25.65 14.26
N VAL A 882 -7.79 26.78 14.91
CA VAL A 882 -8.64 26.77 16.12
C VAL A 882 -10.01 26.15 15.83
N ARG A 883 -10.64 26.46 14.69
CA ARG A 883 -11.94 25.85 14.34
C ARG A 883 -11.85 24.33 14.25
N THR A 884 -10.75 23.82 13.72
CA THR A 884 -10.54 22.37 13.54
C THR A 884 -10.25 21.70 14.87
N VAL A 885 -9.39 22.30 15.69
CA VAL A 885 -9.03 21.81 17.02
C VAL A 885 -10.21 21.87 17.98
N ALA A 886 -10.94 22.98 18.04
CA ALA A 886 -12.12 23.13 18.89
C ALA A 886 -13.17 22.04 18.64
N ALA A 887 -13.52 21.80 17.37
CA ALA A 887 -14.50 20.77 17.02
C ALA A 887 -14.01 19.35 17.38
N ASP A 888 -12.71 19.09 17.32
CA ASP A 888 -12.11 17.82 17.74
C ASP A 888 -12.19 17.65 19.26
N GLN A 889 -11.80 18.67 20.02
CA GLN A 889 -11.75 18.62 21.48
C GLN A 889 -13.14 18.54 22.10
N ILE A 890 -14.14 19.20 21.53
CA ILE A 890 -15.55 19.04 21.95
C ILE A 890 -16.00 17.57 21.82
N SER A 891 -15.71 16.93 20.68
CA SER A 891 -16.06 15.53 20.47
C SER A 891 -15.30 14.59 21.42
N ARG A 892 -14.06 14.93 21.78
CA ARG A 892 -13.25 14.15 22.72
C ARG A 892 -13.78 14.25 24.15
N LEU A 893 -14.17 15.45 24.58
CA LEU A 893 -14.77 15.67 25.90
C LEU A 893 -16.14 14.96 26.01
N GLU A 894 -16.97 15.00 24.97
CA GLU A 894 -18.21 14.20 24.96
C GLU A 894 -17.92 12.70 25.06
N SER A 895 -16.94 12.20 24.29
CA SER A 895 -16.52 10.80 24.37
C SER A 895 -15.98 10.46 25.77
N ALA A 896 -15.22 11.35 26.40
CA ALA A 896 -14.65 11.15 27.72
C ALA A 896 -15.73 11.07 28.82
N MET A 897 -16.81 11.83 28.69
CA MET A 897 -18.01 11.69 29.54
C MET A 897 -18.62 10.30 29.38
N VAL A 898 -18.87 9.87 28.14
CA VAL A 898 -19.52 8.60 27.80
C VAL A 898 -18.69 7.38 28.19
N THR A 899 -17.37 7.43 28.02
CA THR A 899 -16.44 6.35 28.39
C THR A 899 -15.89 6.50 29.80
N ARG A 900 -16.40 7.47 30.58
CA ARG A 900 -15.98 7.76 31.97
C ARG A 900 -14.47 7.89 32.14
N ARG A 901 -13.79 8.56 31.20
CA ARG A 901 -12.35 8.83 31.31
C ARG A 901 -12.08 9.70 32.53
N ARG A 902 -10.91 9.49 33.15
CA ARG A 902 -10.42 10.27 34.30
C ARG A 902 -9.04 10.85 34.02
N TRP A 903 -8.78 12.01 34.60
CA TRP A 903 -7.49 12.71 34.63
C TRP A 903 -7.08 12.90 36.09
N SER A 904 -5.78 12.96 36.36
CA SER A 904 -5.31 13.44 37.67
C SER A 904 -5.65 14.92 37.85
N ALA A 905 -5.70 15.39 39.10
CA ALA A 905 -5.90 16.81 39.41
C ALA A 905 -4.88 17.73 38.69
N THR A 906 -3.62 17.28 38.56
CA THR A 906 -2.56 18.00 37.84
C THR A 906 -2.82 18.06 36.34
N GLU A 907 -3.16 16.92 35.71
CA GLU A 907 -3.49 16.89 34.28
C GLU A 907 -4.70 17.76 33.96
N PHE A 908 -5.73 17.73 34.81
CA PHE A 908 -6.90 18.58 34.66
C PHE A 908 -6.53 20.06 34.67
N HIS A 909 -5.70 20.45 35.63
CA HIS A 909 -5.25 21.83 35.78
C HIS A 909 -4.43 22.30 34.57
N ASP A 910 -3.48 21.49 34.12
CA ASP A 910 -2.53 21.85 33.06
C ASP A 910 -3.18 21.81 31.67
N PHE A 911 -4.01 20.80 31.39
CA PHE A 911 -4.60 20.61 30.06
C PHE A 911 -5.90 21.39 29.87
N PHE A 912 -6.63 21.72 30.93
CA PHE A 912 -7.94 22.36 30.82
C PHE A 912 -8.03 23.68 31.57
N ALA A 913 -7.75 23.71 32.87
CA ALA A 913 -8.03 24.89 33.70
C ALA A 913 -7.12 26.08 33.37
N THR A 914 -5.87 25.83 32.99
CA THR A 914 -4.90 26.90 32.69
C THR A 914 -4.64 27.10 31.19
N HIS A 915 -5.01 26.13 30.37
CA HIS A 915 -4.73 26.13 28.94
C HIS A 915 -5.44 27.31 28.24
N PRO A 916 -4.72 28.19 27.50
CA PRO A 916 -5.28 29.40 26.88
C PRO A 916 -6.51 29.18 26.00
N LEU A 917 -6.53 28.12 25.18
CA LEU A 917 -7.68 27.75 24.36
C LEU A 917 -8.71 26.85 25.06
N LEU A 918 -8.29 25.73 25.68
CA LEU A 918 -9.22 24.71 26.20
C LEU A 918 -10.02 25.16 27.42
N TRP A 919 -9.51 26.13 28.18
CA TRP A 919 -10.23 26.77 29.28
C TRP A 919 -11.64 27.21 28.86
N HIS A 920 -11.79 27.78 27.66
CA HIS A 920 -13.07 28.24 27.13
C HIS A 920 -14.10 27.11 26.96
N ILE A 921 -13.66 25.87 26.74
CA ILE A 921 -14.56 24.70 26.68
C ILE A 921 -14.75 24.12 28.08
N ALA A 922 -13.68 24.02 28.85
CA ALA A 922 -13.68 23.41 30.18
C ALA A 922 -14.64 24.11 31.15
N ARG A 923 -14.74 25.44 31.10
CA ARG A 923 -15.68 26.21 31.93
C ARG A 923 -17.16 26.04 31.56
N ARG A 924 -17.46 25.33 30.47
CA ARG A 924 -18.81 25.14 29.92
C ARG A 924 -19.35 23.73 30.09
N VAL A 925 -18.70 22.93 30.92
CA VAL A 925 -19.14 21.58 31.28
C VAL A 925 -19.06 21.42 32.79
N VAL A 926 -19.87 20.51 33.32
CA VAL A 926 -19.83 20.09 34.72
C VAL A 926 -18.80 18.97 34.86
N TRP A 927 -17.84 19.15 35.76
CA TRP A 927 -16.81 18.18 36.07
C TRP A 927 -17.19 17.38 37.32
N LEU A 928 -16.54 16.24 37.50
CA LEU A 928 -16.72 15.32 38.61
C LEU A 928 -15.36 15.08 39.26
N CYS A 929 -15.24 15.39 40.54
CA CYS A 929 -14.09 15.06 41.37
C CYS A 929 -14.39 13.79 42.17
N GLU A 930 -13.63 12.72 41.92
CA GLU A 930 -13.71 11.45 42.64
C GLU A 930 -12.49 11.30 43.56
N ASP A 931 -12.74 11.23 44.88
CA ASP A 931 -11.69 11.01 45.89
C ASP A 931 -12.23 10.16 47.05
N GLY A 932 -11.49 9.10 47.42
CA GLY A 932 -11.84 8.25 48.56
C GLY A 932 -13.24 7.62 48.50
N GLY A 933 -13.81 7.41 47.31
CA GLY A 933 -15.17 6.89 47.11
C GLY A 933 -16.29 7.92 47.22
N LYS A 934 -15.97 9.20 47.37
CA LYS A 934 -16.91 10.33 47.24
C LYS A 934 -16.76 10.97 45.87
N SER A 935 -17.89 11.36 45.29
CA SER A 935 -17.95 12.10 44.04
C SER A 935 -18.58 13.48 44.28
N THR A 936 -17.93 14.54 43.82
CA THR A 936 -18.41 15.93 43.96
C THR A 936 -18.37 16.60 42.60
N ALA A 937 -19.52 17.11 42.15
CA ALA A 937 -19.62 17.84 40.90
C ALA A 937 -19.18 19.30 41.05
N PHE A 938 -18.56 19.88 40.03
CA PHE A 938 -18.11 21.28 40.04
C PHE A 938 -18.06 21.90 38.64
N ARG A 939 -18.03 23.24 38.57
CA ARG A 939 -17.74 24.03 37.36
C ARG A 939 -16.49 24.88 37.57
N LEU A 940 -15.94 25.44 36.49
CA LEU A 940 -14.93 26.48 36.58
C LEU A 940 -15.58 27.87 36.41
N ALA A 941 -15.34 28.78 37.34
CA ALA A 941 -15.84 30.17 37.34
C ALA A 941 -14.97 31.10 36.47
N GLU A 942 -15.41 32.32 36.18
CA GLU A 942 -14.70 33.28 35.31
C GLU A 942 -13.26 33.58 35.76
N ASP A 943 -13.02 33.55 37.07
CA ASP A 943 -11.72 33.82 37.71
C ASP A 943 -10.84 32.57 37.85
N ARG A 944 -11.24 31.45 37.23
CA ARG A 944 -10.56 30.14 37.30
C ARG A 944 -10.64 29.43 38.64
N THR A 945 -11.48 29.89 39.57
CA THR A 945 -11.83 29.12 40.76
C THR A 945 -12.80 27.99 40.41
N LEU A 946 -12.86 26.97 41.27
CA LEU A 946 -13.79 25.85 41.13
C LEU A 946 -14.96 26.07 42.07
N ALA A 947 -16.18 25.87 41.58
CA ALA A 947 -17.40 26.07 42.35
C ALA A 947 -18.29 24.82 42.27
N ASP A 948 -18.87 24.41 43.39
CA ASP A 948 -19.86 23.34 43.44
C ASP A 948 -21.27 23.83 43.06
N VAL A 949 -22.28 22.97 43.22
CA VAL A 949 -23.67 23.29 42.85
C VAL A 949 -24.27 24.43 43.69
N ALA A 950 -23.74 24.69 44.89
CA ALA A 950 -24.14 25.79 45.78
C ALA A 950 -23.32 27.06 45.55
N ASP A 951 -22.43 27.06 44.55
CA ASP A 951 -21.47 28.12 44.25
C ASP A 951 -20.38 28.30 45.32
N ASP A 952 -20.16 27.28 46.16
CA ASP A 952 -19.11 27.27 47.17
C ASP A 952 -17.77 26.86 46.54
N VAL A 953 -16.68 27.50 46.99
CA VAL A 953 -15.33 27.26 46.45
C VAL A 953 -14.86 25.84 46.78
N LEU A 954 -14.54 25.07 45.74
CA LEU A 954 -14.01 23.72 45.83
C LEU A 954 -12.48 23.70 45.64
N THR A 955 -11.77 22.90 46.44
CA THR A 955 -10.35 22.61 46.25
C THR A 955 -10.16 21.13 45.91
N LEU A 956 -9.40 20.83 44.86
CA LEU A 956 -9.15 19.44 44.43
C LEU A 956 -8.06 18.80 45.31
N PRO A 957 -8.32 17.64 45.92
CA PRO A 957 -7.26 16.80 46.51
C PRO A 957 -6.22 16.37 45.47
N GLU A 958 -4.95 16.19 45.87
CA GLU A 958 -3.91 15.68 44.97
C GLU A 958 -4.22 14.26 44.44
N SER A 959 -4.92 13.44 45.24
CA SER A 959 -5.36 12.09 44.86
C SER A 959 -6.59 12.07 43.94
N ALA A 960 -7.23 13.22 43.72
CA ALA A 960 -8.50 13.28 43.02
C ALA A 960 -8.38 12.83 41.56
N GLN A 961 -9.37 12.06 41.14
CA GLN A 961 -9.61 11.70 39.75
C GLN A 961 -10.72 12.60 39.20
N ILE A 962 -10.40 13.37 38.17
CA ILE A 962 -11.30 14.34 37.57
C ILE A 962 -11.89 13.75 36.29
N GLY A 963 -13.20 13.80 36.14
CA GLY A 963 -13.92 13.38 34.95
C GLY A 963 -14.98 14.39 34.55
N ILE A 964 -15.64 14.18 33.43
CA ILE A 964 -16.82 14.97 33.06
C ILE A 964 -18.04 14.25 33.61
N ALA A 965 -18.92 14.97 34.30
CA ALA A 965 -20.09 14.38 34.92
C ALA A 965 -21.12 13.94 33.86
N HIS A 966 -21.57 12.70 33.92
CA HIS A 966 -22.75 12.25 33.19
C HIS A 966 -24.02 12.58 34.01
N PRO A 967 -25.21 12.80 33.42
CA PRO A 967 -26.43 13.03 34.21
C PRO A 967 -26.75 11.94 35.24
N LEU A 968 -26.36 10.69 34.97
CA LEU A 968 -26.46 9.59 35.96
C LEU A 968 -25.53 9.76 37.17
N ASP A 969 -24.39 10.42 37.01
CA ASP A 969 -23.48 10.71 38.13
C ASP A 969 -24.01 11.88 38.98
N LEU A 970 -24.76 12.80 38.36
CA LEU A 970 -25.38 13.96 39.01
C LEU A 970 -26.70 13.62 39.72
N GLY A 971 -27.46 12.65 39.20
CA GLY A 971 -28.71 12.22 39.81
C GLY A 971 -29.74 13.34 39.89
N GLU A 972 -30.22 13.67 41.09
CA GLU A 972 -31.21 14.72 41.33
C GLU A 972 -30.63 16.14 41.14
N ASP A 973 -29.31 16.31 41.16
CA ASP A 973 -28.66 17.63 41.03
C ASP A 973 -28.65 18.16 39.59
N VAL A 974 -29.11 17.39 38.60
CA VAL A 974 -29.15 17.82 37.19
C VAL A 974 -29.96 19.10 37.00
N ASP A 975 -31.08 19.24 37.71
CA ASP A 975 -31.95 20.42 37.62
C ASP A 975 -31.25 21.66 38.20
N ALA A 976 -30.58 21.51 39.35
CA ALA A 976 -29.84 22.59 40.01
C ALA A 976 -28.65 23.07 39.16
N TRP A 977 -27.91 22.13 38.54
CA TRP A 977 -26.85 22.47 37.59
C TRP A 977 -27.39 23.15 36.33
N SER A 978 -28.57 22.73 35.85
CA SER A 978 -29.21 23.34 34.67
C SER A 978 -29.64 24.77 34.93
N GLU A 979 -30.20 25.05 36.11
CA GLU A 979 -30.54 26.41 36.56
C GLU A 979 -29.28 27.27 36.70
N SER A 980 -28.24 26.77 37.37
CA SER A 980 -26.95 27.47 37.52
C SER A 980 -26.34 27.84 36.16
N PHE A 981 -26.28 26.91 35.21
CA PHE A 981 -25.74 27.19 33.87
C PHE A 981 -26.61 28.19 33.09
N ALA A 982 -27.92 28.18 33.28
CA ALA A 982 -28.82 29.16 32.66
C ALA A 982 -28.63 30.58 33.25
N ASP A 983 -28.47 30.70 34.57
CA ASP A 983 -28.26 31.97 35.27
C ASP A 983 -26.96 32.67 34.86
N TYR A 984 -25.91 31.88 34.61
CA TYR A 984 -24.63 32.37 34.10
C TYR A 984 -24.54 32.43 32.56
N GLU A 985 -25.66 32.21 31.85
CA GLU A 985 -25.75 32.18 30.37
C GLU A 985 -24.75 31.20 29.69
N ILE A 986 -24.39 30.11 30.37
CA ILE A 986 -23.39 29.14 29.92
C ILE A 986 -24.04 28.13 28.96
N LEU A 987 -23.76 28.28 27.66
CA LEU A 987 -24.15 27.28 26.65
C LEU A 987 -23.24 26.05 26.71
N GLN A 988 -23.76 24.84 26.83
CA GLN A 988 -22.92 23.63 26.80
C GLN A 988 -22.38 23.31 25.39
N PRO A 989 -21.13 22.83 25.24
CA PRO A 989 -20.53 22.53 23.95
C PRO A 989 -21.09 21.25 23.28
N PHE A 990 -21.69 20.36 24.07
CA PHE A 990 -22.43 19.17 23.66
C PHE A 990 -23.56 18.92 24.68
N PRO A 991 -24.57 18.08 24.37
CA PRO A 991 -25.62 17.74 25.33
C PRO A 991 -25.02 16.95 26.51
N GLN A 992 -24.77 17.64 27.62
CA GLN A 992 -24.37 17.04 28.90
C GLN A 992 -25.56 16.99 29.84
N LEU A 993 -26.04 18.12 30.35
CA LEU A 993 -27.16 18.17 31.32
C LEU A 993 -28.49 17.75 30.68
N GLY A 994 -28.72 18.14 29.42
CA GLY A 994 -29.88 17.74 28.63
C GLY A 994 -29.77 16.37 27.96
N ARG A 995 -28.78 15.54 28.32
CA ARG A 995 -28.57 14.23 27.68
C ARG A 995 -29.61 13.22 28.18
N SER A 996 -30.24 12.51 27.26
CA SER A 996 -31.21 11.45 27.58
C SER A 996 -30.52 10.28 28.30
N VAL A 997 -31.18 9.79 29.34
CA VAL A 997 -30.72 8.65 30.14
C VAL A 997 -31.73 7.52 30.03
N HIS A 998 -31.25 6.33 29.71
CA HIS A 998 -32.01 5.09 29.66
C HIS A 998 -31.47 4.06 30.67
N ALA A 999 -32.35 3.22 31.20
CA ALA A 999 -32.00 2.15 32.11
C ALA A 999 -32.38 0.78 31.53
N LEU A 1000 -31.60 -0.24 31.87
CA LEU A 1000 -31.96 -1.65 31.64
C LEU A 1000 -33.06 -2.07 32.61
N THR A 1001 -34.01 -2.87 32.13
CA THR A 1001 -34.96 -3.56 33.01
C THR A 1001 -34.24 -4.65 33.82
N ASP A 1002 -34.85 -5.12 34.91
CA ASP A 1002 -34.27 -6.20 35.72
C ASP A 1002 -34.08 -7.50 34.91
N GLU A 1003 -34.98 -7.77 33.95
CA GLU A 1003 -34.88 -8.92 33.04
C GLU A 1003 -33.72 -8.77 32.05
N GLU A 1004 -33.55 -7.59 31.44
CA GLU A 1004 -32.44 -7.30 30.52
C GLU A 1004 -31.10 -7.37 31.24
N ARG A 1005 -31.04 -6.86 32.48
CA ARG A 1005 -29.84 -6.89 33.30
C ARG A 1005 -29.40 -8.32 33.63
N ALA A 1006 -30.36 -9.21 33.92
CA ALA A 1006 -30.09 -10.63 34.18
C ALA A 1006 -29.82 -11.47 32.91
N SER A 1007 -29.96 -10.88 31.73
CA SER A 1007 -29.80 -11.52 30.43
C SER A 1007 -28.46 -11.15 29.79
N GLY A 1008 -27.93 -12.03 28.93
CA GLY A 1008 -26.83 -11.70 28.02
C GLY A 1008 -27.29 -11.13 26.68
N ARG A 1009 -28.61 -10.93 26.50
CA ARG A 1009 -29.25 -10.44 25.27
C ARG A 1009 -30.24 -9.32 25.54
N LEU A 1010 -30.32 -8.38 24.60
CA LEU A 1010 -31.31 -7.29 24.58
C LEU A 1010 -32.40 -7.57 23.53
N THR A 1011 -33.32 -8.47 23.85
CA THR A 1011 -34.35 -8.94 22.91
C THR A 1011 -35.29 -7.86 22.41
N ARG A 1012 -35.41 -6.73 23.12
CA ARG A 1012 -36.26 -5.61 22.69
C ARG A 1012 -35.85 -4.95 21.37
N PHE A 1013 -34.59 -5.12 20.95
CA PHE A 1013 -34.06 -4.55 19.71
C PHE A 1013 -33.90 -5.59 18.60
N GLU A 1014 -34.14 -6.86 18.90
CA GLU A 1014 -34.02 -7.94 17.92
C GLU A 1014 -35.24 -7.95 16.99
N GLY A 1015 -34.99 -8.27 15.72
CA GLY A 1015 -35.99 -8.21 14.66
C GLY A 1015 -36.18 -6.82 14.05
N LEU A 1016 -35.53 -5.78 14.57
CA LEU A 1016 -35.59 -4.43 14.01
C LEU A 1016 -34.89 -4.39 12.63
N THR A 1017 -35.60 -3.90 11.62
CA THR A 1017 -35.04 -3.66 10.28
C THR A 1017 -34.75 -2.18 10.11
N VAL A 1018 -33.49 -1.84 9.78
CA VAL A 1018 -33.05 -0.46 9.60
C VAL A 1018 -32.29 -0.26 8.29
N PRO A 1019 -32.29 0.96 7.72
CA PRO A 1019 -31.42 1.27 6.61
C PRO A 1019 -29.95 1.07 6.98
N PHE A 1020 -29.14 0.50 6.08
CA PHE A 1020 -27.71 0.25 6.33
C PHE A 1020 -26.95 1.53 6.75
N GLY A 1021 -27.37 2.70 6.25
CA GLY A 1021 -26.82 4.00 6.62
C GLY A 1021 -26.98 4.35 8.11
N LYS A 1022 -28.04 3.87 8.78
CA LYS A 1022 -28.21 4.02 10.24
C LYS A 1022 -27.21 3.15 11.01
N VAL A 1023 -27.00 1.90 10.58
CA VAL A 1023 -25.98 1.00 11.15
C VAL A 1023 -24.58 1.59 10.99
N LEU A 1024 -24.26 2.12 9.79
CA LEU A 1024 -23.01 2.84 9.57
C LEU A 1024 -22.89 4.12 10.40
N GLY A 1025 -24.02 4.73 10.78
CA GLY A 1025 -24.06 5.87 11.70
C GLY A 1025 -23.49 5.54 13.08
N LEU A 1026 -23.68 4.31 13.57
CA LEU A 1026 -23.14 3.84 14.85
C LEU A 1026 -21.62 3.86 14.89
N VAL A 1027 -20.95 3.74 13.74
CA VAL A 1027 -19.47 3.82 13.67
C VAL A 1027 -18.95 5.17 14.20
N LYS A 1028 -19.75 6.23 14.06
CA LYS A 1028 -19.40 7.56 14.63
C LYS A 1028 -19.54 7.62 16.15
N ARG A 1029 -20.18 6.62 16.76
CA ARG A 1029 -20.44 6.50 18.20
C ARG A 1029 -19.59 5.41 18.87
N GLY A 1030 -18.50 5.01 18.22
CA GLY A 1030 -17.54 4.03 18.77
C GLY A 1030 -17.83 2.58 18.43
N TRP A 1031 -18.76 2.29 17.52
CA TRP A 1031 -18.98 0.94 17.02
C TRP A 1031 -18.01 0.58 15.88
N GLU A 1032 -17.65 -0.70 15.80
CA GLU A 1032 -16.70 -1.26 14.86
C GLU A 1032 -17.35 -2.33 14.00
N ARG A 1033 -17.11 -2.27 12.68
CA ARG A 1033 -17.61 -3.29 11.75
C ARG A 1033 -16.86 -4.60 11.93
N GLY A 1034 -17.57 -5.70 11.76
CA GLY A 1034 -17.04 -7.06 11.82
C GLY A 1034 -15.95 -7.36 10.78
N THR A 1035 -15.37 -8.55 10.88
CA THR A 1035 -14.36 -9.00 9.92
C THR A 1035 -15.04 -9.56 8.67
N PRO A 1036 -14.59 -9.22 7.45
CA PRO A 1036 -15.18 -9.77 6.24
C PRO A 1036 -14.98 -11.29 6.18
N LEU A 1037 -16.08 -12.01 6.01
CA LEU A 1037 -16.10 -13.46 5.80
C LEU A 1037 -16.19 -13.80 4.30
N ASP A 1038 -16.79 -14.95 3.97
CA ASP A 1038 -17.02 -15.37 2.60
C ASP A 1038 -17.80 -14.30 1.80
N ALA A 1039 -17.45 -14.17 0.52
CA ALA A 1039 -17.97 -13.12 -0.38
C ALA A 1039 -17.72 -11.66 0.08
N GLY A 1040 -16.94 -11.43 1.15
CA GLY A 1040 -16.63 -10.08 1.64
C GLY A 1040 -17.77 -9.43 2.42
N ILE A 1041 -18.63 -10.24 3.05
CA ILE A 1041 -19.72 -9.79 3.92
C ILE A 1041 -19.20 -9.64 5.36
N GLU A 1042 -19.56 -8.54 6.01
CA GLU A 1042 -19.35 -8.30 7.44
C GLU A 1042 -20.69 -8.51 8.17
N PRO A 1043 -20.86 -9.65 8.88
CA PRO A 1043 -22.17 -10.04 9.41
C PRO A 1043 -22.56 -9.28 10.69
N TRP A 1044 -21.63 -8.57 11.33
CA TRP A 1044 -21.92 -7.90 12.60
C TRP A 1044 -21.29 -6.52 12.71
N ILE A 1045 -21.75 -5.77 13.71
CA ILE A 1045 -21.09 -4.57 14.23
C ILE A 1045 -20.99 -4.68 15.76
N SER A 1046 -19.90 -4.24 16.35
CA SER A 1046 -19.62 -4.40 17.78
C SER A 1046 -19.09 -3.15 18.44
N ARG A 1047 -19.40 -2.90 19.71
CA ARG A 1047 -18.79 -1.84 20.52
C ARG A 1047 -18.09 -2.46 21.72
N GLN A 1048 -16.81 -2.15 21.88
CA GLN A 1048 -16.06 -2.53 23.08
C GLN A 1048 -16.56 -1.69 24.26
N VAL A 1049 -16.96 -2.35 25.34
CA VAL A 1049 -17.54 -1.73 26.55
C VAL A 1049 -16.67 -1.91 27.79
N SER A 1050 -15.73 -2.87 27.76
CA SER A 1050 -14.61 -2.98 28.69
C SER A 1050 -13.42 -3.61 27.96
N ALA A 1051 -12.27 -3.77 28.64
CA ALA A 1051 -11.09 -4.42 28.05
C ALA A 1051 -11.38 -5.80 27.42
N ASP A 1052 -12.36 -6.54 27.96
CA ASP A 1052 -12.69 -7.92 27.61
C ASP A 1052 -14.20 -8.12 27.34
N ARG A 1053 -14.96 -7.05 27.06
CA ARG A 1053 -16.39 -7.12 26.75
C ARG A 1053 -16.76 -6.31 25.53
N HIS A 1054 -17.62 -6.89 24.71
CA HIS A 1054 -18.17 -6.30 23.51
C HIS A 1054 -19.68 -6.47 23.49
N VAL A 1055 -20.41 -5.39 23.20
CA VAL A 1055 -21.80 -5.52 22.78
C VAL A 1055 -21.79 -5.72 21.27
N VAL A 1056 -22.36 -6.82 20.79
CA VAL A 1056 -22.36 -7.19 19.38
C VAL A 1056 -23.79 -7.19 18.85
N ILE A 1057 -23.95 -6.68 17.63
CA ILE A 1057 -25.20 -6.68 16.86
C ILE A 1057 -24.97 -7.53 15.62
N ASP A 1058 -25.70 -8.62 15.51
CA ASP A 1058 -25.73 -9.50 14.33
C ASP A 1058 -26.68 -8.89 13.28
N LEU A 1059 -26.24 -8.90 12.03
CA LEU A 1059 -26.87 -8.23 10.90
C LEU A 1059 -27.17 -9.26 9.79
N ASP A 1060 -28.44 -9.35 9.42
CA ASP A 1060 -28.88 -10.11 8.26
C ASP A 1060 -29.38 -9.14 7.16
N PRO A 1061 -28.82 -9.16 5.95
CA PRO A 1061 -27.81 -10.09 5.41
C PRO A 1061 -26.33 -9.72 5.70
N GLY A 1062 -26.07 -8.59 6.36
CA GLY A 1062 -24.72 -8.08 6.64
C GLY A 1062 -24.25 -6.99 5.65
N LEU A 1063 -23.07 -6.40 5.92
CA LEU A 1063 -22.52 -5.29 5.14
C LEU A 1063 -21.48 -5.77 4.11
N ALA A 1064 -21.67 -5.50 2.82
CA ALA A 1064 -20.71 -5.88 1.77
C ALA A 1064 -19.56 -4.86 1.63
N VAL A 1065 -18.31 -5.30 1.81
CA VAL A 1065 -17.12 -4.42 1.85
C VAL A 1065 -16.90 -3.61 0.57
N GLY A 1066 -17.30 -4.16 -0.58
CA GLY A 1066 -17.12 -3.57 -1.90
C GLY A 1066 -18.30 -2.75 -2.42
N MET A 1067 -19.51 -2.99 -1.91
CA MET A 1067 -20.78 -2.42 -2.36
C MET A 1067 -21.70 -2.25 -1.15
N LEU A 1068 -21.44 -1.25 -0.31
CA LEU A 1068 -22.14 -1.10 0.99
C LEU A 1068 -23.66 -0.92 0.85
N ASP A 1069 -24.15 -0.51 -0.32
CA ASP A 1069 -25.57 -0.33 -0.66
C ASP A 1069 -26.20 -1.55 -1.33
N GLU A 1070 -25.46 -2.65 -1.53
CA GLU A 1070 -25.97 -3.92 -2.08
C GLU A 1070 -27.15 -4.45 -1.25
N PHE A 1071 -27.09 -4.25 0.07
CA PHE A 1071 -28.14 -4.59 1.02
C PHE A 1071 -28.62 -3.33 1.76
N PRO A 1072 -29.61 -2.60 1.19
CA PRO A 1072 -30.01 -1.29 1.70
C PRO A 1072 -30.66 -1.34 3.08
N GLU A 1073 -31.18 -2.50 3.48
CA GLU A 1073 -31.79 -2.76 4.79
C GLU A 1073 -31.00 -3.85 5.52
N GLN A 1074 -30.92 -3.71 6.84
CA GLN A 1074 -30.23 -4.62 7.74
C GLN A 1074 -31.17 -4.96 8.88
N LYS A 1075 -31.37 -6.25 9.12
CA LYS A 1075 -32.12 -6.76 10.26
C LYS A 1075 -31.18 -7.08 11.41
N LEU A 1076 -31.47 -6.53 12.59
CA LEU A 1076 -30.76 -6.87 13.83
C LEU A 1076 -31.30 -8.22 14.32
N THR A 1077 -30.58 -9.31 14.07
CA THR A 1077 -31.01 -10.67 14.44
C THR A 1077 -30.77 -10.97 15.91
N TYR A 1078 -29.62 -10.56 16.43
CA TYR A 1078 -29.22 -10.74 17.82
C TYR A 1078 -28.47 -9.52 18.34
N VAL A 1079 -28.72 -9.15 19.61
CA VAL A 1079 -27.95 -8.13 20.33
C VAL A 1079 -27.49 -8.72 21.65
N TRP A 1080 -26.18 -8.93 21.84
CA TRP A 1080 -25.65 -9.67 22.99
C TRP A 1080 -24.32 -9.13 23.52
N LEU A 1081 -23.99 -9.55 24.75
CA LEU A 1081 -22.70 -9.26 25.39
C LEU A 1081 -21.75 -10.46 25.21
N SER A 1082 -20.58 -10.22 24.62
CA SER A 1082 -19.56 -11.23 24.30
C SER A 1082 -18.19 -10.86 24.86
N SER A 1083 -17.32 -11.85 25.03
CA SER A 1083 -15.90 -11.60 25.31
C SER A 1083 -15.12 -11.17 24.06
N ARG A 1084 -15.66 -11.43 22.86
CA ARG A 1084 -15.02 -11.15 21.56
C ARG A 1084 -16.04 -10.62 20.54
N PRO A 1085 -15.62 -9.83 19.54
CA PRO A 1085 -16.51 -9.35 18.48
C PRO A 1085 -16.61 -10.38 17.34
N ASP A 1086 -17.41 -11.43 17.53
CA ASP A 1086 -17.60 -12.56 16.60
C ASP A 1086 -19.09 -12.85 16.30
N ASP A 1087 -19.37 -13.88 15.49
CA ASP A 1087 -20.72 -14.35 15.16
C ASP A 1087 -21.42 -14.99 16.37
N TYR A 1088 -22.73 -14.76 16.51
CA TYR A 1088 -23.53 -15.42 17.55
C TYR A 1088 -23.97 -16.82 17.13
N TYR A 1089 -23.54 -17.86 17.87
CA TYR A 1089 -24.05 -19.23 17.72
C TYR A 1089 -25.04 -19.57 18.85
N PRO A 1090 -26.36 -19.69 18.58
CA PRO A 1090 -27.39 -19.91 19.61
C PRO A 1090 -27.21 -21.16 20.48
N ARG A 1091 -26.34 -22.10 20.09
CA ARG A 1091 -26.05 -23.33 20.85
C ARG A 1091 -25.02 -23.11 21.96
N GLU A 1092 -24.21 -22.06 21.89
CA GLU A 1092 -23.15 -21.76 22.85
C GLU A 1092 -23.62 -20.82 23.97
N GLY A 1093 -24.78 -20.17 23.79
CA GLY A 1093 -25.34 -19.21 24.75
C GLY A 1093 -24.49 -17.94 24.89
N THR A 1094 -24.76 -17.16 25.93
CA THR A 1094 -23.98 -15.96 26.28
C THR A 1094 -23.34 -16.17 27.65
N PRO A 1095 -22.01 -16.21 27.79
CA PRO A 1095 -21.36 -16.41 29.10
C PRO A 1095 -21.47 -15.19 30.02
N HIS A 1096 -21.92 -14.05 29.51
CA HIS A 1096 -21.98 -12.77 30.21
C HIS A 1096 -23.39 -12.21 30.29
N THR A 1097 -23.62 -11.31 31.24
CA THR A 1097 -24.91 -10.61 31.43
C THR A 1097 -24.73 -9.10 31.39
N PHE A 1098 -25.75 -8.36 30.97
CA PHE A 1098 -25.71 -6.90 30.92
C PHE A 1098 -25.62 -6.25 32.32
N ALA A 1099 -25.80 -7.02 33.41
CA ALA A 1099 -25.46 -6.61 34.77
C ALA A 1099 -23.98 -6.23 34.97
N GLU A 1100 -23.09 -6.72 34.12
CA GLU A 1100 -21.66 -6.44 34.16
C GLU A 1100 -21.32 -5.01 33.68
N LEU A 1101 -22.25 -4.32 33.02
CA LEU A 1101 -22.03 -2.95 32.54
C LEU A 1101 -22.37 -1.93 33.63
N ASP A 1102 -21.55 -0.89 33.75
CA ASP A 1102 -21.89 0.23 34.63
C ASP A 1102 -23.09 1.01 34.06
N PRO A 1103 -23.86 1.74 34.91
CA PRO A 1103 -25.08 2.41 34.49
C PRO A 1103 -24.91 3.38 33.32
N VAL A 1104 -23.78 4.08 33.23
CA VAL A 1104 -23.51 5.04 32.14
C VAL A 1104 -23.31 4.29 30.84
N THR A 1105 -22.42 3.28 30.82
CA THR A 1105 -22.18 2.47 29.61
C THR A 1105 -23.45 1.77 29.13
N ALA A 1106 -24.25 1.23 30.05
CA ALA A 1106 -25.53 0.64 29.71
C ALA A 1106 -26.47 1.68 29.09
N SER A 1107 -26.60 2.86 29.69
CA SER A 1107 -27.42 3.96 29.16
C SER A 1107 -27.05 4.33 27.73
N GLU A 1108 -25.74 4.43 27.47
CA GLU A 1108 -25.19 4.86 26.18
C GLU A 1108 -25.38 3.81 25.08
N ILE A 1109 -25.25 2.52 25.41
CA ILE A 1109 -25.60 1.43 24.50
C ILE A 1109 -27.09 1.47 24.17
N LEU A 1110 -27.95 1.73 25.16
CA LEU A 1110 -29.38 1.86 24.93
C LEU A 1110 -29.73 3.08 24.06
N THR A 1111 -29.08 4.24 24.29
CA THR A 1111 -29.22 5.44 23.44
C THR A 1111 -28.86 5.14 21.99
N ASP A 1112 -27.79 4.37 21.76
CA ASP A 1112 -27.37 3.96 20.42
C ASP A 1112 -28.41 3.06 19.75
N LEU A 1113 -28.88 2.04 20.45
CA LEU A 1113 -29.87 1.11 19.93
C LEU A 1113 -31.24 1.77 19.70
N ILE A 1114 -31.69 2.66 20.57
CA ILE A 1114 -32.93 3.44 20.40
C ILE A 1114 -32.85 4.34 19.16
N SER A 1115 -31.68 4.92 18.88
CA SER A 1115 -31.51 5.77 17.69
C SER A 1115 -31.71 5.03 16.36
N LEU A 1116 -31.60 3.70 16.36
CA LEU A 1116 -31.89 2.86 15.20
C LEU A 1116 -33.39 2.74 14.92
N ASP A 1117 -34.20 2.65 15.97
CA ASP A 1117 -35.66 2.41 15.93
C ASP A 1117 -36.45 3.59 15.35
N GLY A 1118 -35.89 4.81 15.39
CA GLY A 1118 -36.49 5.98 14.73
C GLY A 1118 -37.77 6.52 15.38
N ASN A 1119 -38.22 5.94 16.49
CA ASN A 1119 -39.08 6.61 17.46
C ASN A 1119 -38.18 7.23 18.56
N PRO A 1120 -38.24 8.56 18.77
CA PRO A 1120 -37.48 9.23 19.82
C PRO A 1120 -37.90 8.80 21.23
#